data_AF-A0A1D8ISW5-F1
#
_entry.id   AF-A0A1D8ISW5-F1
#
_cell.length_a   1.000
_cell.length_b   1.000
_cell.length_c   1.000
_cell.angle_alpha   90.00
_cell.angle_beta   90.00
_cell.angle_gamma   90.00
#
_symmetry.space_group_name_H-M   'P 1'
#
loop_
_entity.id
_entity.type
_entity.pdbx_description
1 polymer ?
#
loop_
_entity_poly.entity_id
_entity_poly.type
_entity_poly.pdbx_seq_one_letter_code
_entity_poly.pdbx_strand_id
1 'polypeptide(L)'
;MTRKQRLVLIGNGMAGIRTLEELLKLVPDMYEITVFGDEPYGNYNRIMLSPVLAGEKTVHDIMLNDDDWYAEHGITLHKGKRVTRIDRVRRCAIAEDGTEAPYDRLILATGSKPFIIPVPGHDKRGVIAFRDIHDVDTMLASSRTGRRAVVIGGGLLGLEAANGLMKQGMEVTVVHLLATLMERQLDEAAAGLLMRSLEERGMHFRLQAQTTEVLGDERVTGVRFQDGSELPADLVVMAVGIRPNIELAQQSGLYCERGILVNDTLQTFDPSIYAVGECVQHRGSVYGLVAPLFEQAKVCANHLAEYGIAKYGGSMTSTKLKVTGIDLFSAGDFNGDDSSEEMVLQDAARGVYKKLVIRDNRIKGAVMYGDTLDGAWYFQLMRDESDITDLREHLLFGQAHIGDAGHGDETSRITALPDNAEICGCNGVCKGEIVQAITEKKLFTLEEVRAHTKASNSCGSCTGLVESLLASTLGGDYSQTPSKQSICPCTEHTHDEVREAIHTRELKTMPAVFEAMAWSTPDGCHTCRPALNYYLLMNWPGEYEDDSRARFINERVHANIQKDGTYSVVPRIWGGVTTPAELRAIAEVAEKYQVPTVKITGGQRIDLLGVKKGDLPAMWGDLSRAGFVSGHAYGKALRTVKTCVGSEWCRFGTQDSTGLGIALEQQTWGTWTPHKFKIGVSGCPRNCAEATIKDLGVVCVDSGYELHVGGNGGVKVRATDFLCKVASEAEVHEYTAAFIQYYRETARYLERTAPWIERVGLSLVKQKVVEDEVGRKVLARRFAESQQYAQHDPWLERAEGTDANEYRPLNRISA
;
A
#
# COMPACT_ATOMS: atom_id res chain seq x y z
N MET A 1 11.17 37.68 -31.20
CA MET A 1 11.24 36.61 -30.18
C MET A 1 12.30 37.00 -29.17
N THR A 2 11.90 37.34 -27.95
CA THR A 2 12.82 37.60 -26.83
C THR A 2 13.56 36.30 -26.51
N ARG A 3 14.89 36.35 -26.44
CA ARG A 3 15.75 35.19 -26.17
C ARG A 3 15.49 34.69 -24.73
N LYS A 4 15.21 33.39 -24.56
CA LYS A 4 15.06 32.76 -23.23
C LYS A 4 16.34 32.98 -22.40
N GLN A 5 16.20 33.21 -21.09
CA GLN A 5 17.37 33.30 -20.19
C GLN A 5 17.98 31.91 -19.99
N ARG A 6 19.29 31.81 -19.80
CA ARG A 6 19.96 30.52 -19.55
C ARG A 6 19.98 30.21 -18.06
N LEU A 7 19.44 29.05 -17.68
CA LEU A 7 19.45 28.53 -16.32
C LEU A 7 20.31 27.27 -16.26
N VAL A 8 21.36 27.30 -15.45
CA VAL A 8 22.17 26.10 -15.17
C VAL A 8 21.84 25.58 -13.78
N LEU A 9 21.58 24.28 -13.66
CA LEU A 9 21.46 23.56 -12.40
C LEU A 9 22.65 22.62 -12.23
N ILE A 10 23.36 22.75 -11.11
CA ILE A 10 24.45 21.84 -10.71
C ILE A 10 23.95 20.93 -9.59
N GLY A 11 23.69 19.67 -9.91
CA GLY A 11 23.18 18.67 -8.99
C GLY A 11 21.82 18.13 -9.44
N ASN A 12 21.83 16.97 -10.10
CA ASN A 12 20.63 16.25 -10.59
C ASN A 12 19.90 15.46 -9.47
N GLY A 13 19.88 16.00 -8.25
CA GLY A 13 19.22 15.38 -7.11
C GLY A 13 17.80 15.91 -6.87
N MET A 14 17.10 15.28 -5.91
CA MET A 14 15.70 15.58 -5.60
C MET A 14 15.40 17.08 -5.38
N ALA A 15 16.28 17.81 -4.67
CA ALA A 15 16.06 19.24 -4.38
C ALA A 15 16.20 20.13 -5.63
N GLY A 16 17.22 19.89 -6.44
CA GLY A 16 17.49 20.65 -7.67
C GLY A 16 16.38 20.46 -8.69
N ILE A 17 16.03 19.20 -8.97
CA ILE A 17 14.96 18.90 -9.93
C ILE A 17 13.59 19.33 -9.41
N ARG A 18 13.32 19.22 -8.09
CA ARG A 18 12.09 19.79 -7.53
C ARG A 18 12.00 21.30 -7.76
N THR A 19 13.12 22.02 -7.71
CA THR A 19 13.14 23.46 -8.01
C THR A 19 12.76 23.72 -9.46
N LEU A 20 13.25 22.90 -10.41
CA LEU A 20 12.86 23.01 -11.82
C LEU A 20 11.39 22.63 -12.04
N GLU A 21 10.89 21.58 -11.38
CA GLU A 21 9.48 21.19 -11.45
C GLU A 21 8.55 22.32 -11.00
N GLU A 22 8.85 22.98 -9.87
CA GLU A 22 8.04 24.11 -9.41
C GLU A 22 8.21 25.34 -10.31
N LEU A 23 9.42 25.58 -10.83
CA LEU A 23 9.68 26.70 -11.75
C LEU A 23 8.91 26.55 -13.07
N LEU A 24 8.92 25.35 -13.66
CA LEU A 24 8.24 25.06 -14.93
C LEU A 24 6.71 25.16 -14.80
N LYS A 25 6.15 24.92 -13.61
CA LYS A 25 4.72 25.19 -13.34
C LYS A 25 4.39 26.69 -13.36
N LEU A 26 5.31 27.54 -12.90
CA LEU A 26 5.11 28.98 -12.82
C LEU A 26 5.39 29.66 -14.17
N VAL A 27 6.49 29.29 -14.82
CA VAL A 27 7.03 29.97 -16.02
C VAL A 27 7.68 28.96 -17.00
N PRO A 28 6.89 28.14 -17.71
CA PRO A 28 7.41 27.02 -18.53
C PRO A 28 8.37 27.45 -19.66
N ASP A 29 8.22 28.68 -20.17
CA ASP A 29 8.97 29.17 -21.32
C ASP A 29 10.04 30.23 -21.02
N MET A 30 10.29 30.55 -19.75
CA MET A 30 11.20 31.64 -19.40
C MET A 30 12.69 31.29 -19.60
N TYR A 31 13.05 30.02 -19.39
CA TYR A 31 14.44 29.58 -19.35
C TYR A 31 14.80 28.52 -20.40
N GLU A 32 16.03 28.61 -20.89
CA GLU A 32 16.77 27.50 -21.53
C GLU A 32 17.57 26.81 -20.42
N ILE A 33 17.26 25.54 -20.14
CA ILE A 33 17.72 24.86 -18.92
C ILE A 33 18.79 23.82 -19.25
N THR A 34 19.91 23.87 -18.54
CA THR A 34 20.96 22.85 -18.56
C THR A 34 21.20 22.28 -17.16
N VAL A 35 21.22 20.96 -17.03
CA VAL A 35 21.41 20.25 -15.76
C VAL A 35 22.70 19.44 -15.81
N PHE A 36 23.54 19.54 -14.79
CA PHE A 36 24.70 18.68 -14.58
C PHE A 36 24.45 17.71 -13.43
N GLY A 37 24.68 16.43 -13.68
CA GLY A 37 24.68 15.36 -12.68
C GLY A 37 26.01 14.63 -12.69
N ASP A 38 26.62 14.47 -11.52
CA ASP A 38 27.84 13.68 -11.32
C ASP A 38 27.58 12.17 -11.50
N GLU A 39 26.39 11.72 -11.15
CA GLU A 39 25.94 10.33 -11.33
C GLU A 39 25.44 10.06 -12.77
N PRO A 40 25.57 8.83 -13.30
CA PRO A 40 25.18 8.49 -14.67
C PRO A 40 23.66 8.27 -14.86
N TYR A 41 22.83 8.70 -13.91
CA TYR A 41 21.39 8.45 -13.88
C TYR A 41 20.56 9.74 -14.01
N GLY A 42 19.29 9.58 -14.38
CA GLY A 42 18.26 10.62 -14.18
C GLY A 42 17.99 10.87 -12.69
N ASN A 43 17.07 11.78 -12.37
CA ASN A 43 16.73 12.05 -10.97
C ASN A 43 15.94 10.87 -10.38
N TYR A 44 16.38 10.41 -9.22
CA TYR A 44 15.79 9.28 -8.52
C TYR A 44 15.57 9.59 -7.04
N ASN A 45 14.69 8.82 -6.44
CA ASN A 45 14.31 8.94 -5.06
C ASN A 45 15.34 8.26 -4.16
N ARG A 46 16.32 9.04 -3.68
CA ARG A 46 17.42 8.54 -2.83
C ARG A 46 16.95 7.91 -1.52
N ILE A 47 15.76 8.29 -1.03
CA ILE A 47 15.14 7.67 0.15
C ILE A 47 14.86 6.18 -0.07
N MET A 48 14.64 5.77 -1.32
CA MET A 48 14.22 4.41 -1.67
C MET A 48 15.39 3.46 -1.93
N LEU A 49 16.63 3.90 -1.73
CA LEU A 49 17.81 3.03 -1.82
C LEU A 49 17.78 1.90 -0.77
N SER A 50 17.21 2.15 0.42
CA SER A 50 17.06 1.13 1.47
C SER A 50 16.17 -0.04 1.02
N PRO A 51 14.95 0.19 0.46
CA PRO A 51 14.17 -0.86 -0.22
C PRO A 51 14.89 -1.56 -1.38
N VAL A 52 15.71 -0.86 -2.16
CA VAL A 52 16.50 -1.49 -3.24
C VAL A 52 17.53 -2.46 -2.66
N LEU A 53 18.28 -2.04 -1.65
CA LEU A 53 19.23 -2.89 -0.92
C LEU A 53 18.52 -4.09 -0.28
N ALA A 54 17.29 -3.92 0.21
CA ALA A 54 16.47 -4.99 0.78
C ALA A 54 15.89 -5.97 -0.27
N GLY A 55 16.02 -5.68 -1.57
CA GLY A 55 15.45 -6.49 -2.67
C GLY A 55 13.94 -6.29 -2.87
N GLU A 56 13.36 -5.23 -2.33
CA GLU A 56 11.91 -4.93 -2.41
C GLU A 56 11.56 -4.09 -3.64
N LYS A 57 12.53 -3.34 -4.17
CA LYS A 57 12.40 -2.45 -5.33
C LYS A 57 13.62 -2.56 -6.23
N THR A 58 13.44 -2.20 -7.50
CA THR A 58 14.54 -2.03 -8.47
C THR A 58 14.94 -0.56 -8.57
N VAL A 59 16.10 -0.29 -9.19
CA VAL A 59 16.53 1.08 -9.51
C VAL A 59 15.52 1.79 -10.43
N HIS A 60 14.90 1.05 -11.34
CA HIS A 60 13.86 1.57 -12.21
C HIS A 60 12.63 2.06 -11.42
N ASP A 61 12.22 1.32 -10.37
CA ASP A 61 11.05 1.65 -9.53
C ASP A 61 11.22 2.89 -8.64
N ILE A 62 12.42 3.49 -8.63
CA ILE A 62 12.75 4.65 -7.81
C ILE A 62 13.12 5.88 -8.64
N MET A 63 13.05 5.80 -9.98
CA MET A 63 13.23 6.96 -10.85
C MET A 63 12.07 7.94 -10.68
N LEU A 64 12.38 9.22 -10.43
CA LEU A 64 11.39 10.29 -10.27
C LEU A 64 11.13 11.02 -11.58
N ASN A 65 12.20 11.25 -12.33
CA ASN A 65 12.18 11.85 -13.66
C ASN A 65 13.12 11.01 -14.53
N ASP A 66 12.55 10.30 -15.49
CA ASP A 66 13.27 9.52 -16.48
C ASP A 66 13.84 10.42 -17.59
N ASP A 67 14.58 9.83 -18.53
CA ASP A 67 15.21 10.58 -19.64
C ASP A 67 14.17 11.28 -20.52
N ASP A 68 12.98 10.70 -20.68
CA ASP A 68 11.88 11.25 -21.48
C ASP A 68 11.34 12.54 -20.86
N TRP A 69 11.20 12.60 -19.53
CA TRP A 69 10.78 13.82 -18.84
C TRP A 69 11.68 15.03 -19.15
N TYR A 70 13.01 14.84 -19.18
CA TYR A 70 13.94 15.94 -19.53
C TYR A 70 13.77 16.38 -20.98
N ALA A 71 13.61 15.43 -21.90
CA ALA A 71 13.42 15.71 -23.32
C ALA A 71 12.10 16.47 -23.57
N GLU A 72 11.00 16.06 -22.94
CA GLU A 72 9.68 16.70 -23.04
C GLU A 72 9.68 18.16 -22.57
N HIS A 73 10.50 18.49 -21.56
CA HIS A 73 10.61 19.85 -21.04
C HIS A 73 11.74 20.67 -21.68
N GLY A 74 12.40 20.13 -22.71
CA GLY A 74 13.52 20.80 -23.39
C GLY A 74 14.74 21.05 -22.50
N ILE A 75 14.95 20.20 -21.50
CA ILE A 75 16.07 20.31 -20.55
C ILE A 75 17.27 19.54 -21.10
N THR A 76 18.42 20.21 -21.21
CA THR A 76 19.68 19.54 -21.57
C THR A 76 20.30 18.90 -20.33
N LEU A 77 20.22 17.57 -20.21
CA LEU A 77 20.82 16.83 -19.10
C LEU A 77 22.21 16.27 -19.46
N HIS A 78 23.22 16.66 -18.68
CA HIS A 78 24.56 16.11 -18.72
C HIS A 78 24.77 15.12 -17.55
N LYS A 79 24.48 13.83 -17.80
CA LYS A 79 24.71 12.72 -16.86
C LYS A 79 26.19 12.35 -16.78
N GLY A 80 26.66 11.94 -15.60
CA GLY A 80 28.06 11.56 -15.39
C GLY A 80 29.06 12.71 -15.57
N LYS A 81 28.63 13.97 -15.50
CA LYS A 81 29.45 15.16 -15.73
C LYS A 81 29.57 16.00 -14.46
N ARG A 82 30.65 15.79 -13.71
CA ARG A 82 30.98 16.58 -12.53
C ARG A 82 31.38 18.00 -12.93
N VAL A 83 30.70 19.02 -12.39
CA VAL A 83 31.16 20.41 -12.46
C VAL A 83 32.29 20.64 -11.48
N THR A 84 33.43 21.11 -11.97
CA THR A 84 34.65 21.35 -11.17
C THR A 84 34.95 22.83 -10.99
N ARG A 85 34.39 23.71 -11.82
CA ARG A 85 34.61 25.16 -11.73
C ARG A 85 33.39 25.97 -12.16
N ILE A 86 33.14 27.06 -11.44
CA ILE A 86 32.19 28.11 -11.85
C ILE A 86 32.99 29.39 -12.09
N ASP A 87 33.03 29.85 -13.33
CA ASP A 87 33.58 31.16 -13.68
C ASP A 87 32.47 32.20 -13.54
N ARG A 88 32.47 32.94 -12.43
CA ARG A 88 31.44 33.95 -12.13
C ARG A 88 31.55 35.20 -13.00
N VAL A 89 32.75 35.51 -13.50
CA VAL A 89 32.97 36.68 -14.38
C VAL A 89 32.43 36.38 -15.77
N ARG A 90 32.75 35.21 -16.33
CA ARG A 90 32.21 34.74 -17.61
C ARG A 90 30.77 34.21 -17.51
N ARG A 91 30.27 34.03 -16.28
CA ARG A 91 29.02 33.33 -15.94
C ARG A 91 28.91 31.98 -16.66
N CYS A 92 29.84 31.08 -16.35
CA CYS A 92 29.92 29.76 -16.98
C CYS A 92 30.20 28.66 -15.96
N ALA A 93 29.47 27.56 -16.04
CA ALA A 93 29.79 26.32 -15.35
C ALA A 93 30.67 25.44 -16.25
N ILE A 94 31.69 24.80 -15.67
CA ILE A 94 32.70 24.03 -16.41
C ILE A 94 32.82 22.65 -15.77
N ALA A 95 32.54 21.60 -16.56
CA ALA A 95 32.71 20.21 -16.16
C ALA A 95 34.16 19.72 -16.27
N GLU A 96 34.45 18.61 -15.60
CA GLU A 96 35.78 17.98 -15.60
C GLU A 96 36.28 17.62 -17.01
N ASP A 97 35.37 17.23 -17.90
CA ASP A 97 35.68 16.90 -19.30
C ASP A 97 35.82 18.14 -20.22
N GLY A 98 35.72 19.34 -19.65
CA GLY A 98 35.77 20.60 -20.39
C GLY A 98 34.43 21.07 -20.97
N THR A 99 33.32 20.36 -20.73
CA THR A 99 31.98 20.84 -21.13
C THR A 99 31.68 22.17 -20.43
N GLU A 100 31.41 23.22 -21.21
CA GLU A 100 31.06 24.54 -20.71
C GLU A 100 29.57 24.82 -20.92
N ALA A 101 28.89 25.37 -19.90
CA ALA A 101 27.52 25.86 -20.00
C ALA A 101 27.42 27.30 -19.45
N PRO A 102 27.19 28.31 -20.31
CA PRO A 102 27.02 29.68 -19.86
C PRO A 102 25.64 29.89 -19.25
N TYR A 103 25.54 30.74 -18.24
CA TYR A 103 24.31 30.98 -17.48
C TYR A 103 23.99 32.46 -17.29
N ASP A 104 22.70 32.76 -17.18
CA ASP A 104 22.19 34.04 -16.67
C ASP A 104 21.69 33.88 -15.22
N ARG A 105 21.28 32.67 -14.85
CA ARG A 105 21.00 32.20 -13.49
C ARG A 105 21.62 30.82 -13.25
N LEU A 106 22.14 30.59 -12.05
CA LEU A 106 22.74 29.33 -11.64
C LEU A 106 22.09 28.82 -10.35
N ILE A 107 21.83 27.53 -10.25
CA ILE A 107 21.38 26.86 -9.03
C ILE A 107 22.43 25.83 -8.60
N LEU A 108 22.88 25.93 -7.35
CA LEU A 108 23.70 24.92 -6.69
C LEU A 108 22.81 23.99 -5.86
N ALA A 109 22.66 22.75 -6.32
CA ALA A 109 21.93 21.68 -5.65
C ALA A 109 22.84 20.46 -5.41
N THR A 110 24.08 20.72 -5.00
CA THR A 110 25.17 19.74 -4.86
C THR A 110 24.97 18.74 -3.71
N GLY A 111 23.95 18.95 -2.88
CA GLY A 111 23.56 18.04 -1.80
C GLY A 111 24.64 17.91 -0.73
N SER A 112 24.89 16.68 -0.29
CA SER A 112 25.84 16.36 0.77
C SER A 112 26.70 15.16 0.41
N LYS A 113 27.83 15.02 1.12
CA LYS A 113 28.72 13.86 1.06
C LYS A 113 28.63 13.05 2.35
N PRO A 114 28.69 11.71 2.29
CA PRO A 114 28.85 10.88 3.48
C PRO A 114 30.10 11.24 4.26
N PHE A 115 30.01 11.22 5.59
CA PHE A 115 31.19 11.36 6.43
C PHE A 115 31.79 9.97 6.68
N ILE A 116 32.98 9.74 6.14
CA ILE A 116 33.81 8.57 6.44
C ILE A 116 34.73 8.93 7.61
N ILE A 117 34.74 8.10 8.66
CA ILE A 117 35.59 8.32 9.83
C ILE A 117 37.06 8.15 9.40
N PRO A 118 37.94 9.13 9.66
CA PRO A 118 39.34 9.07 9.22
C PRO A 118 40.20 8.20 10.16
N VAL A 119 39.81 6.94 10.35
CA VAL A 119 40.61 5.92 11.05
C VAL A 119 41.55 5.21 10.07
N PRO A 120 42.68 4.64 10.52
CA PRO A 120 43.52 3.81 9.67
C PRO A 120 42.70 2.69 9.00
N GLY A 121 42.87 2.54 7.68
CA GLY A 121 42.17 1.55 6.86
C GLY A 121 40.77 1.91 6.38
N HIS A 122 40.30 3.15 6.58
CA HIS A 122 38.98 3.62 6.11
C HIS A 122 38.80 3.62 4.59
N ASP A 123 39.89 3.52 3.83
CA ASP A 123 39.97 3.52 2.37
C ASP A 123 40.15 2.11 1.76
N LYS A 124 40.15 1.06 2.60
CA LYS A 124 40.28 -0.33 2.15
C LYS A 124 39.08 -0.78 1.32
N ARG A 125 39.31 -1.76 0.42
CA ARG A 125 38.23 -2.41 -0.31
C ARG A 125 37.25 -3.06 0.66
N GLY A 126 35.95 -2.83 0.46
CA GLY A 126 34.89 -3.29 1.34
C GLY A 126 34.57 -2.33 2.50
N VAL A 127 35.17 -1.15 2.55
CA VAL A 127 34.68 -0.03 3.37
C VAL A 127 33.86 0.89 2.47
N ILE A 128 32.60 1.16 2.82
CA ILE A 128 31.69 1.92 1.97
C ILE A 128 30.76 2.84 2.76
N ALA A 129 30.29 3.90 2.10
CA ALA A 129 29.16 4.69 2.58
C ALA A 129 27.83 4.02 2.20
N PHE A 130 26.71 4.71 2.46
CA PHE A 130 25.42 4.32 1.92
C PHE A 130 24.64 5.56 1.49
N ARG A 131 24.80 5.98 0.23
CA ARG A 131 24.25 7.25 -0.24
C ARG A 131 23.69 7.20 -1.65
N ASP A 132 24.31 6.50 -2.56
CA ASP A 132 23.92 6.45 -3.98
C ASP A 132 23.71 5.01 -4.48
N ILE A 133 23.37 4.89 -5.77
CA ILE A 133 23.14 3.59 -6.41
C ILE A 133 24.44 2.76 -6.47
N HIS A 134 25.59 3.41 -6.65
CA HIS A 134 26.88 2.72 -6.69
C HIS A 134 27.20 2.08 -5.33
N ASP A 135 26.89 2.77 -4.22
CA ASP A 135 27.02 2.21 -2.87
C ASP A 135 26.15 0.95 -2.72
N VAL A 136 24.88 1.02 -3.14
CA VAL A 136 23.96 -0.14 -3.10
C VAL A 136 24.49 -1.30 -3.92
N ASP A 137 24.91 -1.07 -5.16
CA ASP A 137 25.43 -2.11 -6.04
C ASP A 137 26.68 -2.77 -5.45
N THR A 138 27.56 -1.97 -4.83
CA THR A 138 28.77 -2.49 -4.17
C THR A 138 28.44 -3.30 -2.91
N MET A 139 27.45 -2.85 -2.13
CA MET A 139 26.94 -3.60 -0.97
C MET A 139 26.31 -4.94 -1.40
N LEU A 140 25.50 -4.94 -2.45
CA LEU A 140 24.89 -6.15 -3.03
C LEU A 140 25.94 -7.09 -3.63
N ALA A 141 26.99 -6.56 -4.25
CA ALA A 141 28.10 -7.39 -4.74
C ALA A 141 28.86 -8.02 -3.56
N SER A 142 29.11 -7.25 -2.50
CA SER A 142 29.82 -7.71 -1.31
C SER A 142 29.03 -8.75 -0.53
N SER A 143 27.70 -8.63 -0.43
CA SER A 143 26.85 -9.59 0.27
C SER A 143 26.80 -10.97 -0.38
N ARG A 144 27.07 -11.08 -1.69
CA ARG A 144 27.13 -12.37 -2.39
C ARG A 144 28.36 -13.20 -2.02
N THR A 145 29.45 -12.55 -1.61
CA THR A 145 30.74 -13.20 -1.33
C THR A 145 31.14 -13.17 0.14
N GLY A 146 30.66 -12.17 0.89
CA GLY A 146 30.93 -11.98 2.31
C GLY A 146 29.81 -12.55 3.17
N ARG A 147 30.13 -12.87 4.42
CA ARG A 147 29.16 -13.41 5.38
C ARG A 147 28.83 -12.41 6.48
N ARG A 148 29.79 -11.55 6.86
CA ARG A 148 29.66 -10.65 8.01
C ARG A 148 29.79 -9.19 7.59
N ALA A 149 28.87 -8.35 8.02
CA ALA A 149 28.95 -6.91 7.84
C ALA A 149 28.96 -6.18 9.18
N VAL A 150 29.76 -5.12 9.26
CA VAL A 150 29.74 -4.17 10.37
C VAL A 150 29.19 -2.85 9.85
N VAL A 151 28.11 -2.37 10.46
CA VAL A 151 27.54 -1.05 10.15
C VAL A 151 27.91 -0.10 11.28
N ILE A 152 28.74 0.90 10.99
CA ILE A 152 29.14 1.93 11.96
C ILE A 152 28.13 3.08 11.88
N GLY A 153 27.35 3.24 12.94
CA GLY A 153 26.31 4.26 13.10
C GLY A 153 24.93 3.66 13.39
N GLY A 154 24.43 3.85 14.61
CA GLY A 154 23.09 3.43 15.07
C GLY A 154 21.97 4.42 14.73
N GLY A 155 22.16 5.25 13.69
CA GLY A 155 21.16 6.19 13.19
C GLY A 155 20.25 5.57 12.14
N LEU A 156 19.26 6.34 11.68
CA LEU A 156 18.22 5.89 10.74
C LEU A 156 18.77 5.13 9.51
N LEU A 157 19.72 5.75 8.81
CA LEU A 157 20.32 5.19 7.61
C LEU A 157 21.16 3.93 7.89
N GLY A 158 21.85 3.89 9.05
CA GLY A 158 22.64 2.73 9.45
C GLY A 158 21.76 1.53 9.78
N LEU A 159 20.65 1.74 10.49
CA LEU A 159 19.68 0.68 10.78
C LEU A 159 18.98 0.17 9.52
N GLU A 160 18.65 1.08 8.59
CA GLU A 160 18.10 0.71 7.27
C GLU A 160 19.10 -0.10 6.44
N ALA A 161 20.39 0.30 6.40
CA ALA A 161 21.47 -0.44 5.75
C ALA A 161 21.65 -1.83 6.35
N ALA A 162 21.67 -1.92 7.68
CA ALA A 162 21.83 -3.16 8.41
C ALA A 162 20.69 -4.15 8.09
N ASN A 163 19.45 -3.68 8.15
CA ASN A 163 18.29 -4.49 7.77
C ASN A 163 18.34 -4.93 6.29
N GLY A 164 18.76 -4.04 5.38
CA GLY A 164 18.95 -4.38 3.96
C GLY A 164 19.96 -5.51 3.77
N LEU A 165 21.14 -5.41 4.39
CA LEU A 165 22.19 -6.43 4.32
C LEU A 165 21.78 -7.76 4.98
N MET A 166 21.03 -7.72 6.08
CA MET A 166 20.46 -8.92 6.70
C MET A 166 19.50 -9.65 5.76
N LYS A 167 18.65 -8.91 5.02
CA LYS A 167 17.77 -9.49 4.00
C LYS A 167 18.54 -10.09 2.82
N GLN A 168 19.77 -9.63 2.56
CA GLN A 168 20.70 -10.25 1.62
C GLN A 168 21.44 -11.47 2.18
N GLY A 169 21.17 -11.87 3.42
CA GLY A 169 21.73 -13.07 4.05
C GLY A 169 23.02 -12.85 4.83
N MET A 170 23.43 -11.60 5.07
CA MET A 170 24.61 -11.31 5.90
C MET A 170 24.27 -11.33 7.39
N GLU A 171 25.24 -11.73 8.21
CA GLU A 171 25.26 -11.50 9.65
C GLU A 171 25.72 -10.08 9.91
N VAL A 172 24.90 -9.25 10.55
CA VAL A 172 25.16 -7.81 10.69
C VAL A 172 25.26 -7.40 12.14
N THR A 173 26.35 -6.70 12.46
CA THR A 173 26.54 -6.02 13.74
C THR A 173 26.58 -4.51 13.55
N VAL A 174 25.65 -3.80 14.19
CA VAL A 174 25.63 -2.34 14.25
C VAL A 174 26.52 -1.88 15.39
N VAL A 175 27.56 -1.14 15.07
CA VAL A 175 28.46 -0.47 16.03
C VAL A 175 27.99 0.96 16.21
N HIS A 176 27.75 1.37 17.45
CA HIS A 176 27.36 2.74 17.76
C HIS A 176 28.18 3.30 18.92
N LEU A 177 28.52 4.59 18.84
CA LEU A 177 29.35 5.26 19.84
C LEU A 177 28.61 5.53 21.15
N LEU A 178 27.28 5.69 21.09
CA LEU A 178 26.45 6.04 22.23
C LEU A 178 25.69 4.81 22.77
N ALA A 179 25.07 4.98 23.93
CA ALA A 179 24.32 3.93 24.62
C ALA A 179 22.91 3.70 24.04
N THR A 180 22.39 4.62 23.23
CA THR A 180 21.05 4.54 22.66
C THR A 180 21.09 4.69 21.13
N LEU A 181 20.21 3.98 20.45
CA LEU A 181 20.02 4.10 19.00
C LEU A 181 19.22 5.37 18.69
N MET A 182 19.51 5.99 17.55
CA MET A 182 18.79 7.17 17.05
C MET A 182 18.61 8.27 18.13
N GLU A 183 19.66 8.57 18.90
CA GLU A 183 19.64 9.50 20.04
C GLU A 183 19.18 10.93 19.70
N ARG A 184 19.19 11.28 18.41
CA ARG A 184 18.70 12.56 17.90
C ARG A 184 17.20 12.56 17.60
N GLN A 185 16.56 11.40 17.62
CA GLN A 185 15.18 11.19 17.24
C GLN A 185 14.36 10.39 18.26
N LEU A 186 14.99 9.63 19.15
CA LEU A 186 14.33 8.80 20.15
C LEU A 186 14.90 9.12 21.53
N ASP A 187 14.03 9.04 22.53
CA ASP A 187 14.46 8.94 23.92
C ASP A 187 14.85 7.50 24.28
N GLU A 188 15.36 7.31 25.49
CA GLU A 188 15.89 6.02 25.95
C GLU A 188 14.84 4.91 25.95
N ALA A 189 13.58 5.24 26.30
CA ALA A 189 12.49 4.27 26.34
C ALA A 189 12.12 3.76 24.93
N ALA A 190 11.93 4.66 23.97
CA ALA A 190 11.65 4.30 22.59
C ALA A 190 12.84 3.61 21.91
N ALA A 191 14.08 4.08 22.17
CA ALA A 191 15.29 3.46 21.66
C ALA A 191 15.48 2.03 22.19
N GLY A 192 15.14 1.77 23.46
CA GLY A 192 15.19 0.43 24.04
C GLY A 192 14.17 -0.53 23.43
N LEU A 193 12.97 -0.05 23.10
CA LEU A 193 11.97 -0.83 22.36
C LEU A 193 12.43 -1.17 20.94
N LEU A 194 13.00 -0.17 20.24
CA LEU A 194 13.57 -0.35 18.91
C LEU A 194 14.68 -1.40 18.91
N MET A 195 15.63 -1.27 19.84
CA MET A 195 16.77 -2.18 19.96
C MET A 195 16.31 -3.62 20.16
N ARG A 196 15.42 -3.88 21.13
CA ARG A 196 14.86 -5.21 21.36
C ARG A 196 14.19 -5.79 20.12
N SER A 197 13.36 -5.00 19.43
CA SER A 197 12.66 -5.46 18.22
C SER A 197 13.61 -5.81 17.08
N LEU A 198 14.74 -5.11 16.96
CA LEU A 198 15.77 -5.39 15.96
C LEU A 198 16.63 -6.61 16.35
N GLU A 199 16.94 -6.78 17.64
CA GLU A 199 17.64 -7.97 18.17
C GLU A 199 16.83 -9.24 17.97
N GLU A 200 15.51 -9.20 18.21
CA GLU A 200 14.60 -10.32 17.95
C GLU A 200 14.56 -10.74 16.48
N ARG A 201 14.95 -9.83 15.56
CA ARG A 201 15.08 -10.09 14.12
C ARG A 201 16.47 -10.57 13.71
N GLY A 202 17.38 -10.72 14.68
CA GLY A 202 18.74 -11.21 14.46
C GLY A 202 19.79 -10.12 14.20
N MET A 203 19.47 -8.84 14.44
CA MET A 203 20.46 -7.76 14.34
C MET A 203 21.30 -7.72 15.61
N HIS A 204 22.62 -7.68 15.48
CA HIS A 204 23.51 -7.56 16.63
C HIS A 204 23.91 -6.10 16.85
N PHE A 205 24.08 -5.71 18.12
CA PHE A 205 24.50 -4.37 18.49
C PHE A 205 25.77 -4.39 19.32
N ARG A 206 26.66 -3.44 19.04
CA ARG A 206 27.80 -3.11 19.89
C ARG A 206 27.76 -1.61 20.19
N LEU A 207 27.11 -1.27 21.29
CA LEU A 207 26.94 0.10 21.75
C LEU A 207 28.15 0.56 22.56
N GLN A 208 28.28 1.87 22.72
CA GLN A 208 29.41 2.49 23.44
C GLN A 208 30.78 2.05 22.91
N ALA A 209 30.87 1.78 21.60
CA ALA A 209 32.05 1.23 20.98
C ALA A 209 32.68 2.25 20.02
N GLN A 210 33.87 2.74 20.39
CA GLN A 210 34.66 3.64 19.56
C GLN A 210 35.60 2.86 18.64
N THR A 211 35.34 2.89 17.33
CA THR A 211 36.24 2.33 16.32
C THR A 211 37.54 3.12 16.24
N THR A 212 38.68 2.42 16.28
CA THR A 212 40.02 3.00 16.19
C THR A 212 40.74 2.62 14.90
N GLU A 213 40.42 1.49 14.28
CA GLU A 213 41.05 1.02 13.04
C GLU A 213 40.16 0.03 12.29
N VAL A 214 40.22 0.07 10.96
CA VAL A 214 39.68 -0.97 10.07
C VAL A 214 40.81 -1.91 9.68
N LEU A 215 40.66 -3.20 9.99
CA LEU A 215 41.69 -4.24 9.86
C LEU A 215 41.75 -4.82 8.44
N GLY A 216 42.87 -5.50 8.13
CA GLY A 216 43.13 -6.14 6.84
C GLY A 216 44.20 -5.43 6.02
N ASP A 217 44.62 -6.02 4.90
CA ASP A 217 45.60 -5.42 3.99
C ASP A 217 44.87 -4.56 2.95
N GLU A 218 44.69 -5.04 1.71
CA GLU A 218 43.94 -4.34 0.67
C GLU A 218 42.41 -4.35 0.90
N ARG A 219 41.90 -5.39 1.56
CA ARG A 219 40.48 -5.61 1.82
C ARG A 219 40.24 -5.69 3.33
N VAL A 220 39.11 -5.14 3.76
CA VAL A 220 38.68 -5.24 5.15
C VAL A 220 38.52 -6.70 5.61
N THR A 221 39.01 -6.98 6.82
CA THR A 221 38.81 -8.27 7.51
C THR A 221 38.17 -8.11 8.89
N GLY A 222 38.05 -6.88 9.40
CA GLY A 222 37.45 -6.58 10.69
C GLY A 222 37.61 -5.13 11.11
N VAL A 223 37.16 -4.83 12.32
CA VAL A 223 37.22 -3.51 12.96
C VAL A 223 37.77 -3.66 14.37
N ARG A 224 38.69 -2.78 14.77
CA ARG A 224 39.25 -2.68 16.12
C ARG A 224 38.65 -1.52 16.88
N PHE A 225 38.42 -1.71 18.17
CA PHE A 225 37.87 -0.69 19.06
C PHE A 225 38.91 -0.17 20.06
N GLN A 226 38.57 0.93 20.74
CA GLN A 226 39.43 1.57 21.73
C GLN A 226 39.76 0.67 22.94
N ASP A 227 38.87 -0.27 23.29
CA ASP A 227 39.09 -1.26 24.35
C ASP A 227 40.08 -2.39 23.93
N GLY A 228 40.59 -2.34 22.71
CA GLY A 228 41.52 -3.32 22.14
C GLY A 228 40.85 -4.57 21.54
N SER A 229 39.55 -4.72 21.70
CA SER A 229 38.82 -5.84 21.09
C SER A 229 38.59 -5.62 19.59
N GLU A 230 38.32 -6.74 18.90
CA GLU A 230 38.16 -6.77 17.45
C GLU A 230 36.87 -7.48 17.07
N LEU A 231 36.27 -7.08 15.95
CA LEU A 231 35.08 -7.70 15.37
C LEU A 231 35.35 -8.00 13.88
N PRO A 232 35.26 -9.27 13.45
CA PRO A 232 35.54 -9.63 12.07
C PRO A 232 34.43 -9.17 11.12
N ALA A 233 34.81 -8.70 9.93
CA ALA A 233 33.91 -8.13 8.94
C ALA A 233 34.45 -8.30 7.52
N ASP A 234 33.58 -8.68 6.59
CA ASP A 234 33.90 -8.78 5.16
C ASP A 234 33.43 -7.54 4.37
N LEU A 235 32.62 -6.71 5.03
CA LEU A 235 32.07 -5.43 4.60
C LEU A 235 31.92 -4.50 5.83
N VAL A 236 32.36 -3.25 5.70
CA VAL A 236 32.13 -2.19 6.69
C VAL A 236 31.35 -1.06 6.03
N VAL A 237 30.17 -0.76 6.55
CA VAL A 237 29.35 0.37 6.10
C VAL A 237 29.45 1.50 7.11
N MET A 238 29.89 2.68 6.69
CA MET A 238 29.93 3.87 7.54
C MET A 238 28.72 4.76 7.28
N ALA A 239 27.79 4.80 8.24
CA ALA A 239 26.56 5.58 8.22
C ALA A 239 26.51 6.58 9.38
N VAL A 240 27.58 7.37 9.54
CA VAL A 240 27.79 8.29 10.69
C VAL A 240 27.45 9.76 10.38
N GLY A 241 26.56 9.97 9.41
CA GLY A 241 26.07 11.29 9.00
C GLY A 241 26.66 11.80 7.70
N ILE A 242 26.22 13.00 7.33
CA ILE A 242 26.54 13.66 6.06
C ILE A 242 27.06 15.08 6.31
N ARG A 243 27.78 15.63 5.34
CA ARG A 243 28.28 17.01 5.33
C ARG A 243 27.83 17.73 4.05
N PRO A 244 27.35 18.99 4.14
CA PRO A 244 27.05 19.80 2.96
C PRO A 244 28.20 19.80 1.93
N ASN A 245 27.89 19.57 0.66
CA ASN A 245 28.86 19.51 -0.44
C ASN A 245 29.10 20.93 -0.99
N ILE A 246 30.07 21.63 -0.40
CA ILE A 246 30.28 23.09 -0.58
C ILE A 246 31.57 23.44 -1.33
N GLU A 247 32.41 22.46 -1.67
CA GLU A 247 33.75 22.73 -2.19
C GLU A 247 33.71 23.53 -3.51
N LEU A 248 32.77 23.22 -4.39
CA LEU A 248 32.58 23.97 -5.64
C LEU A 248 32.20 25.44 -5.36
N ALA A 249 31.34 25.69 -4.38
CA ALA A 249 30.92 27.04 -4.01
C ALA A 249 32.09 27.83 -3.41
N GLN A 250 32.86 27.22 -2.51
CA GLN A 250 34.05 27.81 -1.90
C GLN A 250 35.10 28.18 -2.95
N GLN A 251 35.42 27.26 -3.87
CA GLN A 251 36.38 27.51 -4.95
C GLN A 251 35.91 28.60 -5.92
N SER A 252 34.59 28.79 -6.03
CA SER A 252 33.98 29.86 -6.82
C SER A 252 33.87 31.18 -6.04
N GLY A 253 34.44 31.25 -4.84
CA GLY A 253 34.42 32.44 -3.99
C GLY A 253 33.03 32.79 -3.45
N LEU A 254 32.13 31.81 -3.30
CA LEU A 254 30.85 31.97 -2.62
C LEU A 254 31.03 31.81 -1.10
N TYR A 255 30.29 32.58 -0.31
CA TYR A 255 30.40 32.56 1.14
C TYR A 255 29.77 31.28 1.69
N CYS A 256 30.58 30.51 2.42
CA CYS A 256 30.17 29.24 3.01
C CYS A 256 30.66 29.16 4.46
N GLU A 257 29.86 28.54 5.31
CA GLU A 257 30.24 28.18 6.67
C GLU A 257 30.15 26.65 6.81
N ARG A 258 29.13 26.11 7.49
CA ARG A 258 28.81 24.68 7.48
C ARG A 258 28.16 24.26 6.16
N GLY A 259 27.43 25.18 5.53
CA GLY A 259 26.83 25.06 4.20
C GLY A 259 27.04 26.32 3.37
N ILE A 260 26.54 26.33 2.14
CA ILE A 260 26.47 27.52 1.28
C ILE A 260 25.49 28.49 1.93
N LEU A 261 25.95 29.70 2.30
CA LEU A 261 25.09 30.65 2.99
C LEU A 261 24.11 31.28 2.00
N VAL A 262 22.82 31.23 2.34
CA VAL A 262 21.75 31.86 1.57
C VAL A 262 20.87 32.75 2.44
N ASN A 263 20.23 33.71 1.81
CA ASN A 263 19.18 34.52 2.44
C ASN A 263 17.82 33.80 2.45
N ASP A 264 16.77 34.47 2.93
CA ASP A 264 15.40 33.93 2.98
C ASP A 264 14.78 33.65 1.59
N THR A 265 15.44 34.07 0.50
CA THR A 265 15.03 33.82 -0.88
C THR A 265 15.87 32.74 -1.56
N LEU A 266 16.73 32.04 -0.80
CA LEU A 266 17.65 30.99 -1.25
C LEU A 266 18.74 31.49 -2.22
N GLN A 267 18.93 32.81 -2.28
CA GLN A 267 19.97 33.44 -3.07
C GLN A 267 21.26 33.49 -2.26
N THR A 268 22.38 33.21 -2.93
CA THR A 268 23.71 33.43 -2.36
C THR A 268 24.04 34.93 -2.35
N PHE A 269 25.22 35.33 -1.90
CA PHE A 269 25.62 36.74 -2.03
C PHE A 269 25.81 37.18 -3.49
N ASP A 270 26.03 36.25 -4.41
CA ASP A 270 26.01 36.55 -5.84
C ASP A 270 24.55 36.54 -6.33
N PRO A 271 24.03 37.66 -6.85
CA PRO A 271 22.62 37.76 -7.23
C PRO A 271 22.25 36.85 -8.40
N SER A 272 23.25 36.33 -9.14
CA SER A 272 23.02 35.40 -10.26
C SER A 272 22.94 33.94 -9.80
N ILE A 273 23.25 33.63 -8.54
CA ILE A 273 23.43 32.27 -8.04
C ILE A 273 22.53 32.00 -6.83
N TYR A 274 21.73 30.95 -6.93
CA TYR A 274 20.90 30.38 -5.87
C TYR A 274 21.51 29.06 -5.40
N ALA A 275 21.15 28.64 -4.19
CA ALA A 275 21.49 27.30 -3.68
C ALA A 275 20.29 26.68 -2.97
N VAL A 276 20.09 25.37 -3.17
CA VAL A 276 18.95 24.61 -2.63
C VAL A 276 19.40 23.21 -2.20
N GLY A 277 18.75 22.63 -1.20
CA GLY A 277 19.01 21.27 -0.76
C GLY A 277 19.99 21.18 0.42
N GLU A 278 20.55 20.01 0.65
CA GLU A 278 21.42 19.74 1.82
C GLU A 278 22.74 20.52 1.81
N CYS A 279 23.12 21.12 0.67
CA CYS A 279 24.32 21.96 0.59
C CYS A 279 24.12 23.33 1.26
N VAL A 280 22.87 23.72 1.55
CA VAL A 280 22.50 25.05 2.03
C VAL A 280 22.62 25.17 3.54
N GLN A 281 23.13 26.33 3.99
CA GLN A 281 22.94 26.83 5.33
C GLN A 281 22.02 28.06 5.31
N HIS A 282 20.91 27.99 6.05
CA HIS A 282 19.95 29.09 6.19
C HIS A 282 19.72 29.37 7.68
N ARG A 283 19.93 30.63 8.10
CA ARG A 283 19.79 31.09 9.51
C ARG A 283 20.51 30.18 10.52
N GLY A 284 21.72 29.73 10.18
CA GLY A 284 22.55 28.86 11.02
C GLY A 284 22.18 27.36 10.98
N SER A 285 21.12 27.00 10.27
CA SER A 285 20.62 25.62 10.17
C SER A 285 21.01 24.96 8.85
N VAL A 286 21.27 23.66 8.91
CA VAL A 286 21.49 22.77 7.75
C VAL A 286 20.54 21.59 7.87
N TYR A 287 19.91 21.19 6.77
CA TYR A 287 18.89 20.13 6.76
C TYR A 287 19.36 18.93 5.95
N GLY A 288 19.12 17.72 6.48
CA GLY A 288 19.38 16.43 5.84
C GLY A 288 18.11 15.62 5.58
N LEU A 289 16.99 16.30 5.35
CA LEU A 289 15.66 15.70 5.19
C LEU A 289 14.93 16.34 4.02
N VAL A 290 14.23 15.54 3.22
CA VAL A 290 13.61 15.97 1.95
C VAL A 290 12.57 17.06 2.12
N ALA A 291 11.77 17.03 3.19
CA ALA A 291 10.72 18.02 3.46
C ALA A 291 11.27 19.47 3.44
N PRO A 292 12.26 19.83 4.28
CA PRO A 292 12.93 21.14 4.19
C PRO A 292 13.46 21.47 2.80
N LEU A 293 14.02 20.48 2.07
CA LEU A 293 14.62 20.75 0.76
C LEU A 293 13.55 21.12 -0.28
N PHE A 294 12.35 20.56 -0.17
CA PHE A 294 11.25 20.85 -1.09
C PHE A 294 10.60 22.20 -0.77
N GLU A 295 10.55 22.60 0.50
CA GLU A 295 10.20 23.97 0.90
C GLU A 295 11.20 24.98 0.31
N GLN A 296 12.50 24.71 0.42
CA GLN A 296 13.54 25.55 -0.21
C GLN A 296 13.36 25.64 -1.73
N ALA A 297 13.06 24.52 -2.38
CA ALA A 297 12.82 24.46 -3.83
C ALA A 297 11.62 25.33 -4.26
N LYS A 298 10.49 25.26 -3.53
CA LYS A 298 9.30 26.09 -3.79
C LYS A 298 9.62 27.59 -3.70
N VAL A 299 10.36 28.01 -2.66
CA VAL A 299 10.75 29.42 -2.51
C VAL A 299 11.74 29.85 -3.60
N CYS A 300 12.76 29.06 -3.89
CA CYS A 300 13.74 29.36 -4.95
C CYS A 300 13.05 29.52 -6.32
N ALA A 301 12.14 28.61 -6.67
CA ALA A 301 11.35 28.68 -7.90
C ALA A 301 10.51 29.97 -8.00
N ASN A 302 9.89 30.41 -6.89
CA ASN A 302 9.11 31.66 -6.85
C ASN A 302 9.96 32.90 -7.20
N HIS A 303 11.22 32.94 -6.73
CA HIS A 303 12.15 34.03 -7.02
C HIS A 303 12.73 33.95 -8.42
N LEU A 304 13.05 32.75 -8.91
CA LEU A 304 13.47 32.54 -10.30
C LEU A 304 12.36 32.84 -11.30
N ALA A 305 11.09 32.70 -10.91
CA ALA A 305 9.93 33.13 -11.69
C ALA A 305 9.65 34.65 -11.62
N GLU A 306 10.51 35.43 -10.94
CA GLU A 306 10.40 36.88 -10.74
C GLU A 306 9.15 37.34 -9.98
N TYR A 307 8.48 36.46 -9.22
CA TYR A 307 7.33 36.84 -8.38
C TYR A 307 7.76 37.54 -7.09
N GLY A 308 8.83 37.08 -6.45
CA GLY A 308 9.46 37.77 -5.32
C GLY A 308 8.64 37.78 -4.02
N ILE A 309 7.64 36.91 -3.87
CA ILE A 309 6.67 36.95 -2.76
C ILE A 309 6.97 35.95 -1.64
N ALA A 310 7.67 34.84 -1.93
CA ALA A 310 7.90 33.78 -0.97
C ALA A 310 9.14 34.02 -0.10
N LYS A 311 9.15 33.52 1.14
CA LYS A 311 10.32 33.52 2.03
C LYS A 311 10.44 32.19 2.74
N TYR A 312 11.66 31.67 2.86
CA TYR A 312 11.96 30.49 3.65
C TYR A 312 12.32 30.90 5.07
N GLY A 313 11.53 30.45 6.05
CA GLY A 313 11.72 30.76 7.47
C GLY A 313 12.56 29.75 8.25
N GLY A 314 12.89 28.61 7.62
CA GLY A 314 13.32 27.38 8.29
C GLY A 314 12.16 26.39 8.44
N SER A 315 12.48 25.12 8.60
CA SER A 315 11.50 24.02 8.69
C SER A 315 11.54 23.33 10.05
N MET A 316 10.37 22.89 10.53
CA MET A 316 10.27 21.89 11.58
C MET A 316 10.34 20.49 10.98
N THR A 317 11.04 19.58 11.67
CA THR A 317 11.31 18.24 11.13
C THR A 317 10.55 17.18 11.90
N SER A 318 10.01 16.20 11.18
CA SER A 318 9.58 14.93 11.73
C SER A 318 10.39 13.79 11.14
N THR A 319 10.57 12.71 11.90
CA THR A 319 11.33 11.52 11.49
C THR A 319 10.51 10.25 11.66
N LYS A 320 10.64 9.34 10.68
CA LYS A 320 10.08 7.98 10.69
C LYS A 320 11.11 7.01 10.13
N LEU A 321 11.26 5.83 10.73
CA LEU A 321 12.17 4.77 10.29
C LEU A 321 11.49 3.87 9.24
N LYS A 322 12.24 3.39 8.23
CA LYS A 322 11.71 2.55 7.14
C LYS A 322 12.13 1.10 7.25
N VAL A 323 12.04 0.53 8.45
CA VAL A 323 12.23 -0.90 8.67
C VAL A 323 10.85 -1.53 8.75
N THR A 324 10.53 -2.44 7.83
CA THR A 324 9.21 -3.07 7.73
C THR A 324 8.77 -3.64 9.08
N GLY A 325 7.59 -3.25 9.56
CA GLY A 325 7.05 -3.74 10.85
C GLY A 325 7.69 -3.10 12.08
N ILE A 326 8.38 -1.96 11.94
CA ILE A 326 8.77 -1.10 13.06
C ILE A 326 8.20 0.29 12.78
N ASP A 327 7.23 0.68 13.60
CA ASP A 327 6.59 1.98 13.50
C ASP A 327 7.16 2.91 14.57
N LEU A 328 7.82 3.99 14.14
CA LEU A 328 8.27 5.05 15.03
C LEU A 328 8.02 6.43 14.43
N PHE A 329 7.80 7.40 15.31
CA PHE A 329 7.60 8.80 14.95
C PHE A 329 8.26 9.71 15.98
N SER A 330 8.95 10.76 15.51
CA SER A 330 9.37 11.84 16.39
C SER A 330 9.36 13.19 15.70
N ALA A 331 9.11 14.24 16.48
CA ALA A 331 9.12 15.62 16.02
C ALA A 331 9.34 16.60 17.19
N GLY A 332 9.83 17.79 16.86
CA GLY A 332 10.04 18.87 17.82
C GLY A 332 11.12 18.58 18.87
N ASP A 333 11.09 19.33 19.96
CA ASP A 333 11.92 19.11 21.14
C ASP A 333 11.22 18.16 22.10
N PHE A 334 11.55 16.88 21.95
CA PHE A 334 10.97 15.79 22.74
C PHE A 334 11.78 15.43 23.99
N ASN A 335 12.92 16.09 24.21
CA ASN A 335 13.68 15.96 25.43
C ASN A 335 13.13 16.89 26.52
N GLY A 336 12.75 18.11 26.13
CA GLY A 336 12.27 19.12 27.07
C GLY A 336 13.37 19.65 28.00
N ASP A 337 12.96 20.45 28.97
CA ASP A 337 13.78 20.99 30.05
C ASP A 337 12.93 21.19 31.32
N ASP A 338 13.51 21.77 32.37
CA ASP A 338 12.84 22.05 33.66
C ASP A 338 11.59 22.94 33.55
N SER A 339 11.39 23.62 32.41
CA SER A 339 10.21 24.44 32.12
C SER A 339 9.14 23.73 31.29
N SER A 340 9.28 22.42 31.07
CA SER A 340 8.33 21.61 30.31
C SER A 340 7.69 20.51 31.15
N GLU A 341 6.49 20.13 30.75
CA GLU A 341 5.73 19.01 31.29
C GLU A 341 5.81 17.81 30.35
N GLU A 342 5.79 16.59 30.90
CA GLU A 342 5.78 15.35 30.13
C GLU A 342 4.45 14.59 30.32
N MET A 343 3.90 14.11 29.21
CA MET A 343 2.77 13.17 29.20
C MET A 343 3.20 11.87 28.52
N VAL A 344 3.10 10.75 29.23
CA VAL A 344 3.61 9.45 28.78
C VAL A 344 2.52 8.36 28.85
N LEU A 345 2.39 7.59 27.77
CA LEU A 345 1.65 6.33 27.71
C LEU A 345 2.62 5.22 27.29
N GLN A 346 2.68 4.14 28.07
CA GLN A 346 3.56 3.01 27.80
C GLN A 346 2.88 1.67 28.08
N ASP A 347 2.89 0.80 27.08
CA ASP A 347 2.56 -0.62 27.20
C ASP A 347 3.72 -1.44 26.64
N ALA A 348 4.63 -1.83 27.53
CA ALA A 348 5.85 -2.54 27.14
C ALA A 348 5.59 -3.93 26.56
N ALA A 349 4.52 -4.63 26.99
CA ALA A 349 4.19 -5.97 26.51
C ALA A 349 3.62 -5.93 25.09
N ARG A 350 2.88 -4.88 24.73
CA ARG A 350 2.39 -4.64 23.37
C ARG A 350 3.40 -3.91 22.49
N GLY A 351 4.51 -3.44 23.05
CA GLY A 351 5.51 -2.66 22.33
C GLY A 351 5.03 -1.26 21.94
N VAL A 352 4.18 -0.62 22.76
CA VAL A 352 3.63 0.72 22.50
C VAL A 352 4.22 1.74 23.46
N TYR A 353 4.67 2.87 22.92
CA TYR A 353 5.17 4.02 23.68
C TYR A 353 4.74 5.33 23.01
N LYS A 354 4.23 6.28 23.78
CA LYS A 354 3.90 7.64 23.34
C LYS A 354 4.37 8.62 24.43
N LYS A 355 5.19 9.60 24.07
CA LYS A 355 5.61 10.72 24.92
C LYS A 355 5.31 12.02 24.21
N LEU A 356 4.71 12.97 24.93
CA LEU A 356 4.51 14.35 24.53
C LEU A 356 5.23 15.27 25.52
N VAL A 357 5.97 16.23 25.01
CA VAL A 357 6.58 17.32 25.79
C VAL A 357 5.75 18.57 25.57
N ILE A 358 5.33 19.21 26.65
CA ILE A 358 4.37 20.32 26.66
C ILE A 358 5.00 21.51 27.37
N ARG A 359 4.82 22.72 26.84
CA ARG A 359 5.16 23.98 27.51
C ARG A 359 4.08 25.00 27.23
N ASP A 360 3.63 25.70 28.27
CA ASP A 360 2.57 26.72 28.18
C ASP A 360 1.29 26.19 27.50
N ASN A 361 0.86 24.96 27.85
CA ASN A 361 -0.25 24.25 27.20
C ASN A 361 -0.12 24.13 25.68
N ARG A 362 1.10 24.01 25.15
CA ARG A 362 1.39 23.71 23.74
C ARG A 362 2.36 22.55 23.63
N ILE A 363 2.15 21.67 22.67
CA ILE A 363 3.11 20.59 22.40
C ILE A 363 4.40 21.21 21.82
N LYS A 364 5.55 20.81 22.36
CA LYS A 364 6.88 21.20 21.89
C LYS A 364 7.66 20.05 21.28
N GLY A 365 7.33 18.81 21.65
CA GLY A 365 7.86 17.62 21.02
C GLY A 365 7.02 16.37 21.26
N ALA A 366 7.27 15.36 20.42
CA ALA A 366 6.62 14.06 20.52
C ALA A 366 7.61 12.93 20.15
N VAL A 367 7.55 11.81 20.86
CA VAL A 367 8.18 10.52 20.49
C VAL A 367 7.14 9.41 20.59
N MET A 368 7.09 8.55 19.59
CA MET A 368 6.15 7.43 19.55
C MET A 368 6.84 6.18 18.98
N TYR A 369 6.48 5.01 19.52
CA TYR A 369 6.92 3.70 19.08
C TYR A 369 5.75 2.70 19.11
N GLY A 370 5.65 1.84 18.09
CA GLY A 370 4.58 0.86 17.94
C GLY A 370 3.29 1.48 17.41
N ASP A 371 2.55 2.18 18.26
CA ASP A 371 1.37 2.94 17.82
C ASP A 371 1.78 4.40 17.51
N THR A 372 1.86 4.72 16.22
CA THR A 372 2.30 6.04 15.73
C THR A 372 1.24 6.80 14.95
N LEU A 373 -0.01 6.32 14.97
CA LEU A 373 -1.12 6.85 14.16
C LEU A 373 -1.32 8.36 14.37
N ASP A 374 -1.23 8.80 15.63
CA ASP A 374 -1.45 10.19 16.02
C ASP A 374 -0.27 11.14 15.74
N GLY A 375 0.87 10.63 15.26
CA GLY A 375 2.09 11.44 15.11
C GLY A 375 1.92 12.65 14.21
N ALA A 376 1.18 12.51 13.10
CA ALA A 376 0.89 13.62 12.19
C ALA A 376 0.02 14.70 12.85
N TRP A 377 -0.94 14.31 13.68
CA TRP A 377 -1.81 15.23 14.40
C TRP A 377 -1.03 16.01 15.47
N TYR A 378 -0.18 15.34 16.25
CA TYR A 378 0.71 16.05 17.18
C TYR A 378 1.65 17.01 16.47
N PHE A 379 2.20 16.62 15.31
CA PHE A 379 3.04 17.50 14.50
C PHE A 379 2.30 18.76 14.06
N GLN A 380 1.05 18.61 13.65
CA GLN A 380 0.21 19.74 13.28
C GLN A 380 -0.04 20.66 14.48
N LEU A 381 -0.43 20.11 15.65
CA LEU A 381 -0.64 20.91 16.86
C LEU A 381 0.61 21.69 17.28
N MET A 382 1.80 21.10 17.10
CA MET A 382 3.08 21.78 17.32
C MET A 382 3.28 22.95 16.34
N ARG A 383 3.02 22.71 15.05
CA ARG A 383 3.22 23.70 13.98
C ARG A 383 2.26 24.87 14.06
N ASP A 384 1.02 24.59 14.46
CA ASP A 384 -0.03 25.58 14.59
C ASP A 384 0.03 26.30 15.96
N GLU A 385 0.98 25.90 16.84
CA GLU A 385 1.11 26.37 18.22
C GLU A 385 -0.20 26.31 19.03
N SER A 386 -1.00 25.27 18.80
CA SER A 386 -2.34 25.13 19.36
C SER A 386 -2.32 24.99 20.88
N ASP A 387 -3.21 25.69 21.57
CA ASP A 387 -3.50 25.48 22.99
C ASP A 387 -4.23 24.14 23.17
N ILE A 388 -3.68 23.26 24.02
CA ILE A 388 -4.20 21.92 24.25
C ILE A 388 -5.00 21.78 25.54
N THR A 389 -5.32 22.88 26.25
CA THR A 389 -5.99 22.87 27.57
C THR A 389 -7.22 21.96 27.60
N ASP A 390 -8.12 22.10 26.63
CA ASP A 390 -9.37 21.32 26.55
C ASP A 390 -9.17 19.87 26.05
N LEU A 391 -7.98 19.56 25.55
CA LEU A 391 -7.65 18.28 24.93
C LEU A 391 -6.88 17.35 25.87
N ARG A 392 -6.36 17.89 26.98
CA ARG A 392 -5.35 17.21 27.82
C ARG A 392 -5.79 15.84 28.32
N GLU A 393 -7.05 15.67 28.73
CA GLU A 393 -7.55 14.41 29.28
C GLU A 393 -7.54 13.24 28.29
N HIS A 394 -7.69 13.54 27.00
CA HIS A 394 -7.80 12.54 25.93
C HIS A 394 -6.58 12.51 25.01
N LEU A 395 -5.65 13.45 25.17
CA LEU A 395 -4.53 13.71 24.27
C LEU A 395 -3.73 12.44 23.95
N LEU A 396 -3.32 11.66 24.97
CA LEU A 396 -2.50 10.45 24.79
C LEU A 396 -3.24 9.27 24.13
N PHE A 397 -4.57 9.26 24.18
CA PHE A 397 -5.38 8.22 23.54
C PHE A 397 -5.66 8.51 22.06
N GLY A 398 -5.19 9.67 21.59
CA GLY A 398 -5.21 10.04 20.18
C GLY A 398 -6.42 10.89 19.79
N GLN A 399 -6.36 11.43 18.58
CA GLN A 399 -7.36 12.37 18.06
C GLN A 399 -8.78 11.78 18.09
N ALA A 400 -8.90 10.47 17.94
CA ALA A 400 -10.17 9.75 17.91
C ALA A 400 -10.95 9.77 19.23
N HIS A 401 -10.34 10.24 20.34
CA HIS A 401 -10.97 10.27 21.66
C HIS A 401 -11.29 11.70 22.13
N ILE A 402 -11.06 12.69 21.27
CA ILE A 402 -11.42 14.09 21.48
C ILE A 402 -12.68 14.37 20.65
N GLY A 403 -13.83 14.45 21.33
CA GLY A 403 -15.13 14.72 20.73
C GLY A 403 -16.23 13.78 21.21
N ASP A 404 -17.41 14.32 21.48
CA ASP A 404 -18.59 13.54 21.83
C ASP A 404 -18.99 12.66 20.62
N ALA A 405 -19.18 11.36 20.86
CA ALA A 405 -19.35 10.27 19.90
C ALA A 405 -18.10 9.85 19.09
N GLY A 406 -17.42 8.81 19.58
CA GLY A 406 -16.42 8.02 18.85
C GLY A 406 -16.98 7.19 17.66
N HIS A 407 -17.67 7.85 16.72
CA HIS A 407 -18.29 7.27 15.52
C HIS A 407 -17.97 8.05 14.23
N GLY A 408 -16.78 8.65 14.11
CA GLY A 408 -16.33 9.22 12.83
C GLY A 408 -15.51 8.20 12.03
N ASP A 409 -15.82 7.98 10.75
CA ASP A 409 -14.94 7.25 9.83
C ASP A 409 -13.61 8.04 9.60
N GLU A 410 -12.62 7.38 9.00
CA GLU A 410 -11.30 7.95 8.69
C GLU A 410 -11.36 9.15 7.71
N THR A 411 -12.37 9.18 6.84
CA THR A 411 -12.64 10.20 5.81
C THR A 411 -13.19 11.49 6.43
N SER A 412 -14.15 11.40 7.38
CA SER A 412 -14.73 12.53 8.11
C SER A 412 -13.68 13.29 8.92
N ARG A 413 -12.70 12.58 9.49
CA ARG A 413 -11.60 13.14 10.30
C ARG A 413 -10.61 14.00 9.49
N ILE A 414 -10.36 13.60 8.25
CA ILE A 414 -9.45 14.29 7.32
C ILE A 414 -10.15 15.48 6.64
N THR A 415 -11.46 15.36 6.42
CA THR A 415 -12.31 16.47 5.94
C THR A 415 -12.39 17.63 6.94
N ALA A 416 -12.20 17.37 8.24
CA ALA A 416 -12.21 18.38 9.30
C ALA A 416 -10.88 19.17 9.46
N LEU A 417 -9.78 18.73 8.84
CA LEU A 417 -8.50 19.46 8.90
C LEU A 417 -8.60 20.83 8.19
N PRO A 418 -7.93 21.90 8.66
CA PRO A 418 -7.86 23.17 7.92
C PRO A 418 -7.06 23.02 6.62
N ASP A 419 -7.31 23.87 5.62
CA ASP A 419 -6.65 23.77 4.30
C ASP A 419 -5.12 23.94 4.35
N ASN A 420 -4.60 24.62 5.36
CA ASN A 420 -3.16 24.74 5.59
C ASN A 420 -2.55 23.51 6.30
N ALA A 421 -3.33 22.51 6.72
CA ALA A 421 -2.85 21.32 7.42
C ALA A 421 -1.91 20.49 6.54
N GLU A 422 -0.73 20.11 7.05
CA GLU A 422 0.22 19.30 6.29
C GLU A 422 -0.25 17.85 6.16
N ILE A 423 -0.21 17.31 4.95
CA ILE A 423 -0.63 15.93 4.68
C ILE A 423 0.56 15.11 4.22
N CYS A 424 1.30 15.63 3.26
CA CYS A 424 2.54 15.01 2.81
C CYS A 424 3.72 15.76 3.41
N GLY A 425 4.21 15.28 4.56
CA GLY A 425 5.34 15.93 5.23
C GLY A 425 6.59 15.97 4.36
N CYS A 426 6.95 14.86 3.72
CA CYS A 426 8.13 14.82 2.83
C CYS A 426 8.08 15.77 1.62
N ASN A 427 6.90 16.20 1.18
CA ASN A 427 6.75 17.13 0.06
C ASN A 427 6.24 18.52 0.48
N GLY A 428 6.01 18.73 1.79
CA GLY A 428 5.36 19.94 2.31
C GLY A 428 4.04 20.26 1.58
N VAL A 429 3.22 19.22 1.30
CA VAL A 429 1.94 19.41 0.60
C VAL A 429 0.83 19.44 1.63
N CYS A 430 0.13 20.56 1.68
CA CYS A 430 -0.99 20.78 2.57
C CYS A 430 -2.31 20.23 1.99
N LYS A 431 -3.30 20.04 2.86
CA LYS A 431 -4.65 19.60 2.48
C LYS A 431 -5.22 20.47 1.36
N GLY A 432 -5.13 21.78 1.48
CA GLY A 432 -5.63 22.75 0.51
C GLY A 432 -4.96 22.61 -0.86
N GLU A 433 -3.65 22.35 -0.92
CA GLU A 433 -2.96 22.10 -2.19
C GLU A 433 -3.44 20.80 -2.85
N ILE A 434 -3.69 19.75 -2.06
CA ILE A 434 -4.25 18.48 -2.55
C ILE A 434 -5.69 18.67 -3.00
N VAL A 435 -6.54 19.27 -2.16
CA VAL A 435 -7.95 19.56 -2.42
C VAL A 435 -8.10 20.45 -3.67
N GLN A 436 -7.30 21.51 -3.77
CA GLN A 436 -7.29 22.44 -4.90
C GLN A 436 -6.83 21.73 -6.17
N ALA A 437 -5.75 20.94 -6.12
CA ALA A 437 -5.30 20.18 -7.28
C ALA A 437 -6.36 19.17 -7.74
N ILE A 438 -6.99 18.47 -6.81
CA ILE A 438 -8.11 17.56 -7.09
C ILE A 438 -9.27 18.31 -7.75
N THR A 439 -9.66 19.47 -7.22
CA THR A 439 -10.83 20.23 -7.67
C THR A 439 -10.58 20.95 -9.01
N GLU A 440 -9.46 21.65 -9.14
CA GLU A 440 -9.13 22.45 -10.34
C GLU A 440 -8.71 21.58 -11.51
N LYS A 441 -7.93 20.51 -11.26
CA LYS A 441 -7.40 19.64 -12.31
C LYS A 441 -8.23 18.37 -12.51
N LYS A 442 -9.30 18.18 -11.74
CA LYS A 442 -10.21 17.02 -11.79
C LYS A 442 -9.43 15.71 -11.67
N LEU A 443 -8.65 15.59 -10.60
CA LEU A 443 -7.83 14.40 -10.35
C LEU A 443 -8.68 13.35 -9.64
N PHE A 444 -8.57 12.12 -10.12
CA PHE A 444 -9.51 11.05 -9.82
C PHE A 444 -8.81 9.79 -9.30
N THR A 445 -7.48 9.76 -9.22
CA THR A 445 -6.73 8.59 -8.72
C THR A 445 -5.55 9.02 -7.87
N LEU A 446 -5.08 8.12 -7.01
CA LEU A 446 -3.87 8.35 -6.22
C LEU A 446 -2.64 8.61 -7.12
N GLU A 447 -2.52 7.90 -8.25
CA GLU A 447 -1.44 8.10 -9.22
C GLU A 447 -1.50 9.50 -9.85
N GLU A 448 -2.69 10.01 -10.20
CA GLU A 448 -2.84 11.38 -10.71
C GLU A 448 -2.52 12.43 -9.63
N VAL A 449 -2.95 12.21 -8.38
CA VAL A 449 -2.58 13.08 -7.25
C VAL A 449 -1.06 13.03 -7.03
N ARG A 450 -0.42 11.86 -7.12
CA ARG A 450 1.04 11.72 -7.05
C ARG A 450 1.72 12.46 -8.19
N ALA A 451 1.21 12.35 -9.41
CA ALA A 451 1.76 13.02 -10.59
C ALA A 451 1.69 14.55 -10.45
N HIS A 452 0.58 15.08 -9.94
CA HIS A 452 0.32 16.53 -9.95
C HIS A 452 0.66 17.27 -8.64
N THR A 453 0.52 16.62 -7.49
CA THR A 453 0.82 17.22 -6.17
C THR A 453 2.14 16.71 -5.60
N LYS A 454 2.65 15.58 -6.09
CA LYS A 454 3.79 14.83 -5.53
C LYS A 454 3.54 14.25 -4.13
N ALA A 455 2.36 14.46 -3.54
CA ALA A 455 1.97 13.79 -2.30
C ALA A 455 1.97 12.26 -2.50
N SER A 456 2.28 11.48 -1.46
CA SER A 456 2.45 10.01 -1.50
C SER A 456 3.62 9.48 -2.36
N ASN A 457 4.28 10.31 -3.17
CA ASN A 457 5.28 9.84 -4.15
C ASN A 457 6.70 9.67 -3.57
N SER A 458 7.09 10.43 -2.54
CA SER A 458 8.50 10.42 -2.06
C SER A 458 8.78 9.40 -0.96
N CYS A 459 8.07 9.42 0.18
CA CYS A 459 8.29 8.43 1.24
C CYS A 459 7.12 7.46 1.44
N GLY A 460 6.03 7.63 0.69
CA GLY A 460 4.84 6.78 0.77
C GLY A 460 4.03 6.86 2.06
N SER A 461 4.51 7.52 3.11
CA SER A 461 3.91 7.45 4.46
C SER A 461 2.56 8.16 4.59
N CYS A 462 2.26 9.11 3.70
CA CYS A 462 0.99 9.84 3.66
C CYS A 462 -0.01 9.22 2.67
N THR A 463 0.29 8.06 2.07
CA THR A 463 -0.56 7.44 1.05
C THR A 463 -2.00 7.29 1.52
N GLY A 464 -2.22 6.71 2.70
CA GLY A 464 -3.58 6.57 3.25
C GLY A 464 -4.29 7.90 3.50
N LEU A 465 -3.56 8.95 3.90
CA LEU A 465 -4.12 10.30 4.10
C LEU A 465 -4.47 10.98 2.78
N VAL A 466 -3.64 10.80 1.74
CA VAL A 466 -3.88 11.32 0.39
C VAL A 466 -5.06 10.59 -0.26
N GLU A 467 -5.13 9.26 -0.13
CA GLU A 467 -6.28 8.46 -0.57
C GLU A 467 -7.56 8.91 0.13
N SER A 468 -7.48 9.22 1.44
CA SER A 468 -8.64 9.70 2.19
C SER A 468 -9.01 11.16 1.91
N LEU A 469 -8.07 12.03 1.53
CA LEU A 469 -8.36 13.38 1.05
C LEU A 469 -8.94 13.38 -0.36
N LEU A 470 -8.42 12.51 -1.21
CA LEU A 470 -9.00 12.23 -2.51
C LEU A 470 -10.43 11.73 -2.33
N ALA A 471 -10.67 10.87 -1.31
CA ALA A 471 -11.98 10.39 -0.91
C ALA A 471 -12.93 11.49 -0.43
N SER A 472 -12.47 12.39 0.43
CA SER A 472 -13.32 13.43 0.99
C SER A 472 -13.56 14.61 0.06
N THR A 473 -12.55 15.02 -0.71
CA THR A 473 -12.64 16.18 -1.61
C THR A 473 -13.58 15.91 -2.76
N LEU A 474 -13.52 14.70 -3.31
CA LEU A 474 -14.40 14.28 -4.39
C LEU A 474 -15.75 13.74 -3.87
N GLY A 475 -15.85 13.40 -2.57
CA GLY A 475 -17.06 12.81 -1.99
C GLY A 475 -17.47 11.52 -2.72
N GLY A 476 -18.72 11.43 -3.17
CA GLY A 476 -19.21 10.32 -4.01
C GLY A 476 -18.59 10.26 -5.41
N ASP A 477 -17.90 11.31 -5.85
CA ASP A 477 -17.07 11.34 -7.06
C ASP A 477 -15.62 10.89 -6.78
N TYR A 478 -15.31 10.44 -5.55
CA TYR A 478 -14.05 9.75 -5.27
C TYR A 478 -14.00 8.47 -6.07
N SER A 479 -13.33 8.56 -7.18
CA SER A 479 -12.86 7.40 -7.87
C SER A 479 -11.64 6.83 -7.15
N GLN A 480 -11.74 5.59 -6.69
CA GLN A 480 -10.57 4.71 -6.79
C GLN A 480 -10.23 4.43 -8.28
N THR A 481 -11.11 4.86 -9.19
CA THR A 481 -11.08 4.59 -10.62
C THR A 481 -12.00 5.51 -11.43
N PRO A 482 -11.55 6.05 -12.59
CA PRO A 482 -12.02 7.26 -13.29
C PRO A 482 -13.52 7.58 -13.24
N SER A 483 -13.91 8.85 -13.37
CA SER A 483 -15.33 9.32 -13.42
C SER A 483 -16.22 8.66 -14.47
N LYS A 484 -15.65 7.88 -15.40
CA LYS A 484 -16.29 6.70 -15.99
C LYS A 484 -15.26 5.58 -16.08
N GLN A 485 -15.15 4.77 -15.02
CA GLN A 485 -14.39 3.54 -15.11
C GLN A 485 -15.17 2.59 -16.01
N SER A 486 -14.76 2.57 -17.27
CA SER A 486 -15.24 1.57 -18.19
C SER A 486 -14.84 0.18 -17.71
N ILE A 487 -15.62 -0.83 -18.09
CA ILE A 487 -15.37 -2.22 -17.65
C ILE A 487 -13.91 -2.64 -17.96
N CYS A 488 -13.39 -2.21 -19.12
CA CYS A 488 -12.03 -2.40 -19.57
C CYS A 488 -11.76 -1.49 -20.79
N PRO A 489 -10.53 -1.45 -21.35
CA PRO A 489 -10.22 -0.65 -22.54
C PRO A 489 -11.00 -0.99 -23.82
N CYS A 490 -11.78 -2.07 -23.83
CA CYS A 490 -12.59 -2.45 -24.99
C CYS A 490 -13.90 -1.64 -25.12
N THR A 491 -14.23 -0.80 -24.13
CA THR A 491 -15.44 0.02 -24.12
C THR A 491 -15.20 1.31 -23.34
N GLU A 492 -16.00 2.33 -23.60
CA GLU A 492 -16.08 3.54 -22.78
C GLU A 492 -17.19 3.41 -21.71
N HIS A 493 -17.99 2.34 -21.76
CA HIS A 493 -19.14 2.16 -20.89
C HIS A 493 -18.78 1.53 -19.54
N THR A 494 -19.37 2.08 -18.50
CA THR A 494 -19.27 1.59 -17.12
C THR A 494 -20.07 0.30 -16.92
N HIS A 495 -19.80 -0.41 -15.81
CA HIS A 495 -20.60 -1.56 -15.41
C HIS A 495 -22.11 -1.22 -15.32
N ASP A 496 -22.46 -0.05 -14.80
CA ASP A 496 -23.86 0.32 -14.58
C ASP A 496 -24.58 0.64 -15.90
N GLU A 497 -23.93 1.37 -16.82
CA GLU A 497 -24.46 1.65 -18.17
C GLU A 497 -24.68 0.37 -18.99
N VAL A 498 -23.74 -0.58 -18.90
CA VAL A 498 -23.84 -1.85 -19.64
C VAL A 498 -24.98 -2.71 -19.11
N ARG A 499 -25.13 -2.80 -17.79
CA ARG A 499 -26.23 -3.54 -17.16
C ARG A 499 -27.58 -2.94 -17.51
N GLU A 500 -27.69 -1.61 -17.45
CA GLU A 500 -28.90 -0.90 -17.83
C GLU A 500 -29.23 -1.12 -19.31
N ALA A 501 -28.23 -1.07 -20.21
CA ALA A 501 -28.44 -1.32 -21.62
C ALA A 501 -28.87 -2.76 -21.91
N ILE A 502 -28.28 -3.75 -21.23
CA ILE A 502 -28.69 -5.16 -21.33
C ILE A 502 -30.18 -5.30 -21.00
N HIS A 503 -30.62 -4.66 -19.92
CA HIS A 503 -32.02 -4.73 -19.49
C HIS A 503 -32.96 -3.93 -20.41
N THR A 504 -32.71 -2.64 -20.59
CA THR A 504 -33.63 -1.71 -21.29
C THR A 504 -33.71 -1.93 -22.79
N ARG A 505 -32.63 -2.42 -23.43
CA ARG A 505 -32.60 -2.70 -24.86
C ARG A 505 -32.79 -4.18 -25.18
N GLU A 506 -33.13 -4.99 -24.19
CA GLU A 506 -33.36 -6.43 -24.31
C GLU A 506 -32.20 -7.19 -24.99
N LEU A 507 -30.94 -6.86 -24.64
CA LEU A 507 -29.76 -7.48 -25.25
C LEU A 507 -29.51 -8.85 -24.63
N LYS A 508 -29.73 -9.92 -25.41
CA LYS A 508 -29.71 -11.30 -24.90
C LYS A 508 -28.42 -12.08 -25.18
N THR A 509 -27.46 -11.53 -25.91
CA THR A 509 -26.20 -12.21 -26.24
C THR A 509 -25.00 -11.27 -26.13
N MET A 510 -23.79 -11.79 -25.85
CA MET A 510 -22.57 -10.97 -25.82
C MET A 510 -22.32 -10.23 -27.15
N PRO A 511 -22.46 -10.85 -28.34
CA PRO A 511 -22.35 -10.13 -29.61
C PRO A 511 -23.34 -8.96 -29.76
N ALA A 512 -24.60 -9.14 -29.32
CA ALA A 512 -25.58 -8.07 -29.35
C ALA A 512 -25.18 -6.90 -28.43
N VAL A 513 -24.58 -7.19 -27.27
CA VAL A 513 -24.02 -6.15 -26.39
C VAL A 513 -22.85 -5.45 -27.04
N PHE A 514 -21.92 -6.19 -27.65
CA PHE A 514 -20.75 -5.60 -28.30
C PHE A 514 -21.15 -4.67 -29.46
N GLU A 515 -22.11 -5.07 -30.29
CA GLU A 515 -22.61 -4.27 -31.40
C GLU A 515 -23.40 -3.04 -30.90
N ALA A 516 -24.38 -3.24 -30.03
CA ALA A 516 -25.27 -2.17 -29.57
C ALA A 516 -24.57 -1.10 -28.72
N MET A 517 -23.42 -1.45 -28.11
CA MET A 517 -22.63 -0.57 -27.26
C MET A 517 -21.24 -0.26 -27.85
N ALA A 518 -21.06 -0.47 -29.16
CA ALA A 518 -19.87 -0.08 -29.92
C ALA A 518 -18.54 -0.50 -29.26
N TRP A 519 -18.43 -1.76 -28.85
CA TRP A 519 -17.18 -2.32 -28.33
C TRP A 519 -16.06 -2.21 -29.37
N SER A 520 -14.88 -1.77 -28.95
CA SER A 520 -13.72 -1.63 -29.84
C SER A 520 -13.10 -2.96 -30.26
N THR A 521 -13.40 -4.06 -29.54
CA THR A 521 -12.99 -5.42 -29.88
C THR A 521 -14.22 -6.29 -30.15
N PRO A 522 -14.34 -6.94 -31.33
CA PRO A 522 -15.51 -7.73 -31.71
C PRO A 522 -15.81 -8.92 -30.77
N ASP A 523 -14.77 -9.47 -30.14
CA ASP A 523 -14.87 -10.63 -29.24
C ASP A 523 -14.70 -10.26 -27.76
N GLY A 524 -14.51 -8.98 -27.41
CA GLY A 524 -14.15 -8.57 -26.06
C GLY A 524 -12.77 -9.09 -25.60
N CYS A 525 -12.44 -8.87 -24.33
CA CYS A 525 -11.19 -9.32 -23.71
C CYS A 525 -11.44 -10.16 -22.44
N HIS A 526 -10.34 -10.61 -21.82
CA HIS A 526 -10.37 -11.42 -20.59
C HIS A 526 -10.99 -10.70 -19.37
N THR A 527 -11.20 -9.37 -19.44
CA THR A 527 -11.86 -8.57 -18.38
C THR A 527 -13.36 -8.43 -18.60
N CYS A 528 -13.80 -8.03 -19.81
CA CYS A 528 -15.22 -7.75 -20.06
C CYS A 528 -16.05 -9.00 -20.35
N ARG A 529 -15.48 -10.04 -21.00
CA ARG A 529 -16.23 -11.27 -21.28
C ARG A 529 -16.80 -11.93 -20.02
N PRO A 530 -16.03 -12.15 -18.93
CA PRO A 530 -16.59 -12.70 -17.69
C PRO A 530 -17.71 -11.83 -17.09
N ALA A 531 -17.56 -10.50 -17.15
CA ALA A 531 -18.55 -9.57 -16.61
C ALA A 531 -19.86 -9.62 -17.43
N LEU A 532 -19.77 -9.58 -18.75
CA LEU A 532 -20.94 -9.69 -19.63
C LEU A 532 -21.62 -11.04 -19.50
N ASN A 533 -20.84 -12.13 -19.43
CA ASN A 533 -21.38 -13.46 -19.19
C ASN A 533 -22.22 -13.50 -17.90
N TYR A 534 -21.70 -12.94 -16.82
CA TYR A 534 -22.44 -12.83 -15.56
C TYR A 534 -23.71 -11.97 -15.68
N TYR A 535 -23.63 -10.80 -16.31
CA TYR A 535 -24.78 -9.89 -16.44
C TYR A 535 -25.90 -10.47 -17.29
N LEU A 536 -25.56 -11.14 -18.39
CA LEU A 536 -26.52 -11.82 -19.23
C LEU A 536 -27.14 -13.03 -18.51
N LEU A 537 -26.36 -13.85 -17.81
CA LEU A 537 -26.88 -14.96 -17.00
C LEU A 537 -27.84 -14.49 -15.91
N MET A 538 -27.54 -13.35 -15.28
CA MET A 538 -28.37 -12.80 -14.22
C MET A 538 -29.68 -12.21 -14.77
N ASN A 539 -29.61 -11.51 -15.90
CA ASN A 539 -30.75 -10.79 -16.46
C ASN A 539 -31.67 -11.67 -17.34
N TRP A 540 -31.14 -12.73 -17.95
CA TRP A 540 -31.86 -13.61 -18.88
C TRP A 540 -31.73 -15.11 -18.50
N PRO A 541 -32.12 -15.49 -17.27
CA PRO A 541 -32.03 -16.89 -16.83
C PRO A 541 -32.89 -17.79 -17.72
N GLY A 542 -32.29 -18.87 -18.24
CA GLY A 542 -32.97 -19.82 -19.15
C GLY A 542 -33.03 -19.39 -20.62
N GLU A 543 -32.69 -18.14 -20.95
CA GLU A 543 -32.60 -17.66 -22.33
C GLU A 543 -31.16 -17.46 -22.80
N TYR A 544 -30.27 -16.98 -21.92
CA TYR A 544 -28.85 -16.86 -22.21
C TYR A 544 -28.08 -18.11 -21.77
N GLU A 545 -27.32 -18.69 -22.70
CA GLU A 545 -26.46 -19.86 -22.45
C GLU A 545 -25.10 -19.42 -21.88
N ASP A 546 -24.67 -20.05 -20.78
CA ASP A 546 -23.40 -19.73 -20.10
C ASP A 546 -22.19 -20.01 -21.00
N ASP A 547 -21.40 -18.97 -21.31
CA ASP A 547 -20.15 -19.14 -22.06
C ASP A 547 -19.02 -19.58 -21.13
N SER A 548 -18.76 -20.90 -21.10
CA SER A 548 -17.67 -21.49 -20.31
C SER A 548 -16.29 -20.89 -20.62
N ARG A 549 -16.05 -20.39 -21.84
CA ARG A 549 -14.78 -19.77 -22.24
C ARG A 549 -14.61 -18.37 -21.68
N ALA A 550 -15.70 -17.70 -21.32
CA ALA A 550 -15.69 -16.41 -20.65
C ALA A 550 -15.38 -16.53 -19.15
N ARG A 551 -15.37 -17.74 -18.57
CA ARG A 551 -15.07 -17.96 -17.16
C ARG A 551 -13.57 -18.11 -16.90
N PHE A 552 -13.14 -17.76 -15.70
CA PHE A 552 -11.78 -18.05 -15.24
C PHE A 552 -11.52 -19.56 -15.23
N ILE A 553 -10.26 -19.96 -15.38
CA ILE A 553 -9.87 -21.37 -15.45
C ILE A 553 -10.49 -22.23 -14.33
N ASN A 554 -10.48 -21.73 -13.09
CA ASN A 554 -11.00 -22.46 -11.93
C ASN A 554 -12.52 -22.68 -11.97
N GLU A 555 -13.24 -21.83 -12.69
CA GLU A 555 -14.68 -21.91 -12.90
C GLU A 555 -15.01 -22.78 -14.11
N ARG A 556 -14.23 -22.63 -15.19
CA ARG A 556 -14.37 -23.42 -16.42
C ARG A 556 -14.11 -24.90 -16.22
N VAL A 557 -13.10 -25.24 -15.41
CA VAL A 557 -12.73 -26.63 -15.12
C VAL A 557 -13.25 -27.14 -13.78
N HIS A 558 -14.14 -26.42 -13.11
CA HIS A 558 -14.78 -26.82 -11.84
C HIS A 558 -13.84 -27.36 -10.74
N ALA A 559 -12.57 -26.95 -10.77
CA ALA A 559 -11.48 -27.32 -9.88
C ALA A 559 -10.43 -26.21 -9.85
N ASN A 560 -9.67 -26.09 -8.76
CA ASN A 560 -8.73 -24.97 -8.60
C ASN A 560 -7.30 -25.33 -8.95
N ILE A 561 -6.70 -24.58 -9.88
CA ILE A 561 -5.29 -24.76 -10.24
C ILE A 561 -4.38 -24.39 -9.06
N GLN A 562 -3.40 -25.25 -8.80
CA GLN A 562 -2.39 -25.13 -7.74
C GLN A 562 -1.07 -24.62 -8.31
N LYS A 563 -0.13 -24.25 -7.44
CA LYS A 563 1.16 -23.64 -7.83
C LYS A 563 2.01 -24.54 -8.75
N ASP A 564 1.87 -25.85 -8.62
CA ASP A 564 2.57 -26.87 -9.41
C ASP A 564 1.82 -27.27 -10.68
N GLY A 565 0.71 -26.60 -11.01
CA GLY A 565 -0.15 -26.90 -12.16
C GLY A 565 -1.11 -28.06 -11.96
N THR A 566 -1.13 -28.69 -10.78
CA THR A 566 -2.17 -29.65 -10.39
C THR A 566 -3.45 -28.92 -9.98
N TYR A 567 -4.49 -29.66 -9.60
CA TYR A 567 -5.81 -29.13 -9.28
C TYR A 567 -6.25 -29.56 -7.87
N SER A 568 -7.19 -28.81 -7.31
CA SER A 568 -7.89 -29.23 -6.10
C SER A 568 -9.39 -29.40 -6.32
N VAL A 569 -9.93 -30.43 -5.66
CA VAL A 569 -11.31 -30.88 -5.76
C VAL A 569 -11.92 -30.83 -4.36
N VAL A 570 -13.01 -30.07 -4.21
CA VAL A 570 -13.70 -29.87 -2.94
C VAL A 570 -15.14 -30.32 -3.12
N PRO A 571 -15.56 -31.49 -2.60
CA PRO A 571 -16.96 -31.89 -2.62
C PRO A 571 -17.81 -30.97 -1.74
N ARG A 572 -19.08 -30.80 -2.11
CA ARG A 572 -20.08 -30.13 -1.28
C ARG A 572 -20.38 -30.98 -0.05
N ILE A 573 -20.17 -30.41 1.13
CA ILE A 573 -20.56 -31.01 2.42
C ILE A 573 -21.56 -30.03 3.05
N TRP A 574 -22.83 -30.38 3.04
CA TRP A 574 -23.93 -29.47 3.39
C TRP A 574 -23.83 -29.03 4.85
N GLY A 575 -23.71 -27.73 5.09
CA GLY A 575 -23.56 -27.16 6.43
C GLY A 575 -22.36 -27.68 7.23
N GLY A 576 -21.41 -28.37 6.57
CA GLY A 576 -20.30 -29.06 7.24
C GLY A 576 -20.65 -30.41 7.88
N VAL A 577 -21.82 -30.98 7.56
CA VAL A 577 -22.29 -32.27 8.09
C VAL A 577 -22.01 -33.39 7.10
N THR A 578 -21.49 -34.52 7.58
CA THR A 578 -21.19 -35.69 6.78
C THR A 578 -21.47 -36.99 7.54
N THR A 579 -21.57 -38.10 6.81
CA THR A 579 -21.73 -39.45 7.37
C THR A 579 -20.44 -40.26 7.32
N PRO A 580 -20.30 -41.33 8.13
CA PRO A 580 -19.17 -42.26 8.01
C PRO A 580 -19.03 -42.89 6.61
N ALA A 581 -20.14 -43.11 5.90
CA ALA A 581 -20.13 -43.67 4.54
C ALA A 581 -19.56 -42.68 3.52
N GLU A 582 -19.99 -41.42 3.60
CA GLU A 582 -19.47 -40.31 2.78
C GLU A 582 -17.97 -40.06 3.03
N LEU A 583 -17.54 -40.05 4.30
CA LEU A 583 -16.12 -39.91 4.65
C LEU A 583 -15.28 -41.07 4.10
N ARG A 584 -15.80 -42.30 4.17
CA ARG A 584 -15.16 -43.47 3.57
C ARG A 584 -15.04 -43.31 2.05
N ALA A 585 -16.10 -42.87 1.38
CA ALA A 585 -16.07 -42.63 -0.05
C ALA A 585 -15.02 -41.58 -0.45
N ILE A 586 -14.91 -40.46 0.29
CA ILE A 586 -13.86 -39.46 0.07
C ILE A 586 -12.46 -40.09 0.25
N ALA A 587 -12.27 -40.92 1.27
CA ALA A 587 -11.00 -41.61 1.50
C ALA A 587 -10.65 -42.58 0.36
N GLU A 588 -11.60 -43.41 -0.07
CA GLU A 588 -11.44 -44.35 -1.18
C GLU A 588 -11.11 -43.62 -2.51
N VAL A 589 -11.79 -42.50 -2.78
CA VAL A 589 -11.48 -41.64 -3.93
C VAL A 589 -10.09 -41.03 -3.80
N ALA A 590 -9.72 -40.51 -2.63
CA ALA A 590 -8.40 -39.93 -2.42
C ALA A 590 -7.27 -40.97 -2.64
N GLU A 591 -7.45 -42.20 -2.18
CA GLU A 591 -6.52 -43.30 -2.42
C GLU A 591 -6.46 -43.69 -3.90
N LYS A 592 -7.62 -43.88 -4.56
CA LYS A 592 -7.71 -44.29 -5.97
C LYS A 592 -6.96 -43.33 -6.90
N TYR A 593 -7.09 -42.03 -6.68
CA TYR A 593 -6.44 -41.00 -7.48
C TYR A 593 -5.11 -40.51 -6.92
N GLN A 594 -4.57 -41.19 -5.90
CA GLN A 594 -3.29 -40.88 -5.28
C GLN A 594 -3.17 -39.42 -4.85
N VAL A 595 -4.22 -38.88 -4.22
CA VAL A 595 -4.28 -37.50 -3.75
C VAL A 595 -3.21 -37.28 -2.67
N PRO A 596 -2.20 -36.43 -2.91
CA PRO A 596 -1.08 -36.28 -1.98
C PRO A 596 -1.45 -35.55 -0.68
N THR A 597 -2.53 -34.76 -0.67
CA THR A 597 -2.93 -34.01 0.53
C THR A 597 -4.45 -33.87 0.62
N VAL A 598 -5.00 -34.28 1.76
CA VAL A 598 -6.41 -34.11 2.13
C VAL A 598 -6.49 -33.11 3.27
N LYS A 599 -7.14 -31.96 3.05
CA LYS A 599 -7.14 -30.83 4.00
C LYS A 599 -8.54 -30.43 4.44
N ILE A 600 -8.74 -30.21 5.73
CA ILE A 600 -9.96 -29.59 6.25
C ILE A 600 -9.87 -28.07 6.07
N THR A 601 -10.92 -27.48 5.49
CA THR A 601 -11.00 -26.05 5.20
C THR A 601 -11.76 -25.28 6.28
N GLY A 602 -11.51 -23.98 6.39
CA GLY A 602 -12.24 -23.10 7.31
C GLY A 602 -13.74 -22.95 7.02
N GLY A 603 -14.23 -23.46 5.89
CA GLY A 603 -15.65 -23.54 5.54
C GLY A 603 -16.29 -24.89 5.88
N GLN A 604 -15.65 -25.69 6.76
CA GLN A 604 -16.11 -27.02 7.16
C GLN A 604 -16.21 -28.03 6.02
N ARG A 605 -15.23 -27.99 5.09
CA ARG A 605 -15.17 -28.92 3.93
C ARG A 605 -13.83 -29.59 3.79
N ILE A 606 -13.77 -30.65 2.99
CA ILE A 606 -12.55 -31.41 2.70
C ILE A 606 -12.03 -31.03 1.31
N ASP A 607 -10.74 -30.68 1.21
CA ASP A 607 -10.05 -30.30 -0.02
C ASP A 607 -9.05 -31.38 -0.41
N LEU A 608 -9.22 -31.94 -1.60
CA LEU A 608 -8.35 -32.95 -2.21
C LEU A 608 -7.36 -32.23 -3.12
N LEU A 609 -6.12 -32.06 -2.67
CA LEU A 609 -5.09 -31.23 -3.31
C LEU A 609 -4.08 -32.10 -4.05
N GLY A 610 -3.68 -31.68 -5.26
CA GLY A 610 -2.64 -32.37 -6.04
C GLY A 610 -3.17 -33.26 -7.17
N VAL A 611 -4.42 -33.08 -7.58
CA VAL A 611 -5.08 -33.92 -8.59
C VAL A 611 -4.64 -33.51 -10.00
N LYS A 612 -4.30 -34.48 -10.86
CA LYS A 612 -3.93 -34.19 -12.25
C LYS A 612 -5.16 -33.79 -13.05
N LYS A 613 -5.00 -32.88 -14.03
CA LYS A 613 -6.11 -32.39 -14.85
C LYS A 613 -6.91 -33.51 -15.53
N GLY A 614 -6.23 -34.53 -16.04
CA GLY A 614 -6.87 -35.65 -16.75
C GLY A 614 -7.69 -36.58 -15.84
N ASP A 615 -7.42 -36.58 -14.54
CA ASP A 615 -8.12 -37.42 -13.56
C ASP A 615 -9.41 -36.76 -13.05
N LEU A 616 -9.58 -35.44 -13.30
CA LEU A 616 -10.70 -34.66 -12.78
C LEU A 616 -12.08 -35.23 -13.14
N PRO A 617 -12.41 -35.52 -14.43
CA PRO A 617 -13.74 -36.02 -14.77
C PRO A 617 -14.07 -37.37 -14.12
N ALA A 618 -13.10 -38.26 -14.03
CA ALA A 618 -13.28 -39.56 -13.41
C ALA A 618 -13.48 -39.41 -11.88
N MET A 619 -12.66 -38.58 -11.23
CA MET A 619 -12.79 -38.29 -9.79
C MET A 619 -14.15 -37.67 -9.46
N TRP A 620 -14.62 -36.72 -10.26
CA TRP A 620 -15.94 -36.13 -10.11
C TRP A 620 -17.04 -37.19 -10.24
N GLY A 621 -16.98 -38.06 -11.26
CA GLY A 621 -17.95 -39.14 -11.42
C GLY A 621 -17.99 -40.11 -10.22
N ASP A 622 -16.84 -40.42 -9.63
CA ASP A 622 -16.78 -41.23 -8.40
C ASP A 622 -17.43 -40.52 -7.21
N LEU A 623 -17.12 -39.23 -7.00
CA LEU A 623 -17.70 -38.42 -5.94
C LEU A 623 -19.22 -38.23 -6.12
N SER A 624 -19.69 -38.01 -7.34
CA SER A 624 -21.12 -37.90 -7.66
C SER A 624 -21.87 -39.20 -7.40
N ARG A 625 -21.28 -40.37 -7.70
CA ARG A 625 -21.89 -41.67 -7.34
C ARG A 625 -21.96 -41.90 -5.83
N ALA A 626 -21.07 -41.27 -5.07
CA ALA A 626 -21.12 -41.27 -3.61
C ALA A 626 -22.08 -40.20 -3.02
N GLY A 627 -22.79 -39.45 -3.86
CA GLY A 627 -23.79 -38.46 -3.46
C GLY A 627 -23.25 -37.03 -3.32
N PHE A 628 -21.99 -36.77 -3.67
CA PHE A 628 -21.43 -35.41 -3.62
C PHE A 628 -21.68 -34.63 -4.90
N VAL A 629 -22.02 -33.35 -4.76
CA VAL A 629 -22.04 -32.41 -5.88
C VAL A 629 -20.83 -31.46 -5.81
N SER A 630 -20.63 -30.67 -6.86
CA SER A 630 -19.55 -29.69 -6.88
C SER A 630 -19.60 -28.70 -5.72
N GLY A 631 -18.49 -28.60 -5.00
CA GLY A 631 -18.33 -27.61 -3.94
C GLY A 631 -18.24 -26.17 -4.45
N HIS A 632 -18.08 -25.92 -5.75
CA HIS A 632 -17.89 -24.56 -6.31
C HIS A 632 -16.88 -23.73 -5.51
N ALA A 633 -15.88 -24.37 -4.90
CA ALA A 633 -15.06 -23.78 -3.83
C ALA A 633 -14.25 -22.56 -4.28
N TYR A 634 -14.13 -22.37 -5.59
CA TYR A 634 -13.37 -21.31 -6.22
C TYR A 634 -14.18 -20.46 -7.20
N GLY A 635 -15.48 -20.74 -7.35
CA GLY A 635 -16.38 -19.95 -8.19
C GLY A 635 -16.71 -18.58 -7.61
N LYS A 636 -17.17 -17.67 -8.48
CA LYS A 636 -17.93 -16.47 -8.11
C LYS A 636 -19.39 -16.88 -7.85
N ALA A 637 -19.55 -17.72 -6.84
CA ALA A 637 -20.79 -18.37 -6.45
C ALA A 637 -20.81 -18.54 -4.92
N LEU A 638 -21.88 -19.14 -4.40
CA LEU A 638 -21.89 -19.60 -3.01
C LEU A 638 -20.79 -20.64 -2.78
N ARG A 639 -19.82 -20.27 -1.94
CA ARG A 639 -18.69 -21.12 -1.60
C ARG A 639 -18.90 -21.94 -0.34
N THR A 640 -19.67 -21.52 0.65
CA THR A 640 -19.84 -22.29 1.88
C THR A 640 -20.92 -21.67 2.73
N VAL A 641 -21.67 -22.51 3.42
CA VAL A 641 -22.44 -22.14 4.59
C VAL A 641 -21.78 -22.80 5.78
N LYS A 642 -21.15 -21.99 6.64
CA LYS A 642 -20.54 -22.48 7.88
C LYS A 642 -21.60 -22.49 8.98
N THR A 643 -21.70 -23.59 9.71
CA THR A 643 -22.64 -23.73 10.83
C THR A 643 -21.90 -24.01 12.13
N CYS A 644 -22.56 -23.79 13.26
CA CYS A 644 -22.17 -24.45 14.50
C CYS A 644 -23.14 -25.59 14.78
N VAL A 645 -22.82 -26.42 15.78
CA VAL A 645 -23.62 -27.61 16.13
C VAL A 645 -25.00 -27.31 16.73
N GLY A 646 -25.39 -26.04 16.85
CA GLY A 646 -26.75 -25.62 17.19
C GLY A 646 -27.25 -26.07 18.58
N SER A 647 -28.56 -25.93 18.80
CA SER A 647 -29.25 -26.42 20.00
C SER A 647 -29.32 -27.95 20.09
N GLU A 648 -29.04 -28.66 19.00
CA GLU A 648 -29.00 -30.12 18.98
C GLU A 648 -27.87 -30.67 19.88
N TRP A 649 -26.69 -30.04 19.84
CA TRP A 649 -25.50 -30.53 20.57
C TRP A 649 -24.87 -29.52 21.52
N CYS A 650 -24.96 -28.21 21.25
CA CYS A 650 -24.31 -27.20 22.06
C CYS A 650 -25.17 -26.83 23.27
N ARG A 651 -24.58 -26.89 24.47
CA ARG A 651 -25.22 -26.40 25.71
C ARG A 651 -25.75 -24.97 25.64
N PHE A 652 -25.14 -24.12 24.80
CA PHE A 652 -25.51 -22.71 24.64
C PHE A 652 -26.32 -22.44 23.36
N GLY A 653 -26.62 -23.47 22.57
CA GLY A 653 -27.39 -23.33 21.34
C GLY A 653 -28.82 -22.93 21.68
N THR A 654 -29.25 -21.79 21.14
CA THR A 654 -30.61 -21.26 21.32
C THR A 654 -31.57 -21.87 20.30
N GLN A 655 -31.11 -22.11 19.07
CA GLN A 655 -31.90 -22.70 17.98
C GLN A 655 -31.05 -23.62 17.09
N ASP A 656 -31.71 -24.36 16.19
CA ASP A 656 -31.05 -25.26 15.24
C ASP A 656 -30.36 -24.49 14.11
N SER A 657 -29.09 -24.17 14.29
CA SER A 657 -28.28 -23.58 13.22
C SER A 657 -27.82 -24.57 12.16
N THR A 658 -27.77 -25.85 12.47
CA THR A 658 -27.25 -26.87 11.55
C THR A 658 -28.27 -27.13 10.46
N GLY A 659 -29.52 -27.44 10.84
CA GLY A 659 -30.63 -27.65 9.91
C GLY A 659 -30.90 -26.41 9.06
N LEU A 660 -30.99 -25.24 9.70
CA LEU A 660 -31.16 -23.96 9.00
C LEU A 660 -30.02 -23.67 8.01
N GLY A 661 -28.77 -23.91 8.40
CA GLY A 661 -27.63 -23.70 7.52
C GLY A 661 -27.61 -24.65 6.32
N ILE A 662 -27.99 -25.92 6.51
CA ILE A 662 -28.15 -26.89 5.41
C ILE A 662 -29.23 -26.43 4.44
N ALA A 663 -30.39 -26.02 4.96
CA ALA A 663 -31.51 -25.55 4.14
C ALA A 663 -31.12 -24.30 3.33
N LEU A 664 -30.41 -23.35 3.94
CA LEU A 664 -29.91 -22.16 3.24
C LEU A 664 -28.86 -22.53 2.18
N GLU A 665 -27.97 -23.49 2.44
CA GLU A 665 -27.01 -23.94 1.43
C GLU A 665 -27.72 -24.62 0.25
N GLN A 666 -28.71 -25.46 0.49
CA GLN A 666 -29.52 -26.10 -0.56
C GLN A 666 -30.38 -25.10 -1.34
N GLN A 667 -30.82 -24.02 -0.71
CA GLN A 667 -31.54 -22.94 -1.40
C GLN A 667 -30.61 -22.13 -2.32
N THR A 668 -29.32 -22.02 -2.00
CA THR A 668 -28.41 -21.03 -2.61
C THR A 668 -27.17 -21.62 -3.31
N TRP A 669 -26.97 -22.94 -3.28
CA TRP A 669 -25.90 -23.58 -4.07
C TRP A 669 -26.15 -23.38 -5.57
N GLY A 670 -25.10 -23.47 -6.38
CA GLY A 670 -25.18 -23.21 -7.83
C GLY A 670 -25.38 -21.74 -8.21
N THR A 671 -25.87 -20.88 -7.31
CA THR A 671 -26.12 -19.46 -7.59
C THR A 671 -24.83 -18.74 -7.99
N TRP A 672 -24.82 -18.18 -9.20
CA TRP A 672 -23.80 -17.23 -9.63
C TRP A 672 -24.00 -15.86 -9.00
N THR A 673 -22.90 -15.31 -8.48
CA THR A 673 -22.84 -14.03 -7.78
C THR A 673 -21.72 -13.17 -8.38
N PRO A 674 -21.75 -11.84 -8.21
CA PRO A 674 -20.73 -10.96 -8.77
C PRO A 674 -19.32 -11.33 -8.29
N HIS A 675 -19.21 -11.80 -7.05
CA HIS A 675 -18.00 -12.35 -6.48
C HIS A 675 -18.33 -13.47 -5.49
N LYS A 676 -17.33 -14.29 -5.09
CA LYS A 676 -17.44 -15.32 -4.03
C LYS A 676 -18.29 -14.88 -2.84
N PHE A 677 -19.23 -15.73 -2.44
CA PHE A 677 -20.20 -15.47 -1.39
C PHE A 677 -20.15 -16.57 -0.32
N LYS A 678 -20.29 -16.19 0.95
CA LYS A 678 -20.27 -17.11 2.10
C LYS A 678 -21.37 -16.75 3.08
N ILE A 679 -21.98 -17.77 3.66
CA ILE A 679 -22.97 -17.63 4.73
C ILE A 679 -22.42 -18.22 6.02
N GLY A 680 -22.76 -17.62 7.16
CA GLY A 680 -22.48 -18.19 8.48
C GLY A 680 -23.78 -18.25 9.28
N VAL A 681 -24.08 -19.41 9.86
CA VAL A 681 -25.28 -19.64 10.68
C VAL A 681 -24.87 -20.09 12.07
N SER A 682 -25.02 -19.20 13.04
CA SER A 682 -24.62 -19.40 14.43
C SER A 682 -25.86 -19.61 15.28
N GLY A 683 -25.94 -20.72 16.01
CA GLY A 683 -27.08 -21.08 16.86
C GLY A 683 -27.22 -20.27 18.14
N CYS A 684 -26.30 -19.34 18.42
CA CYS A 684 -26.37 -18.42 19.55
C CYS A 684 -25.43 -17.20 19.33
N PRO A 685 -25.54 -16.13 20.15
CA PRO A 685 -24.67 -14.95 20.07
C PRO A 685 -23.17 -15.20 20.27
N ARG A 686 -22.77 -16.38 20.77
CA ARG A 686 -21.33 -16.76 20.86
C ARG A 686 -20.67 -16.96 19.50
N ASN A 687 -21.49 -17.11 18.46
CA ASN A 687 -21.08 -16.93 17.07
C ASN A 687 -19.96 -17.85 16.56
N CYS A 688 -19.99 -19.14 16.93
CA CYS A 688 -18.98 -20.13 16.51
C CYS A 688 -18.89 -20.35 14.99
N ALA A 689 -19.92 -19.98 14.22
CA ALA A 689 -19.89 -20.02 12.76
C ALA A 689 -19.24 -18.76 12.12
N GLU A 690 -18.81 -17.79 12.93
CA GLU A 690 -18.23 -16.52 12.51
C GLU A 690 -19.17 -15.73 11.57
N ALA A 691 -20.48 -15.78 11.85
CA ALA A 691 -21.54 -15.17 11.03
C ALA A 691 -21.28 -13.66 10.80
N THR A 692 -20.72 -12.99 11.80
CA THR A 692 -20.43 -11.54 11.77
C THR A 692 -19.24 -11.12 10.90
N ILE A 693 -18.61 -12.05 10.16
CA ILE A 693 -17.56 -11.74 9.17
C ILE A 693 -17.81 -12.45 7.82
N LYS A 694 -19.04 -12.97 7.61
CA LYS A 694 -19.46 -13.57 6.34
C LYS A 694 -20.22 -12.54 5.50
N ASP A 695 -20.35 -12.83 4.20
CA ASP A 695 -21.09 -11.96 3.28
C ASP A 695 -22.56 -11.83 3.72
N LEU A 696 -23.13 -12.90 4.28
CA LEU A 696 -24.38 -12.90 5.06
C LEU A 696 -24.22 -13.78 6.32
N GLY A 697 -24.68 -13.27 7.46
CA GLY A 697 -24.66 -13.93 8.75
C GLY A 697 -26.07 -14.08 9.33
N VAL A 698 -26.34 -15.24 9.91
CA VAL A 698 -27.52 -15.50 10.72
C VAL A 698 -27.06 -15.83 12.14
N VAL A 699 -27.52 -15.06 13.12
CA VAL A 699 -27.26 -15.33 14.54
C VAL A 699 -28.60 -15.62 15.21
N CYS A 700 -28.79 -16.85 15.64
CA CYS A 700 -29.97 -17.25 16.37
C CYS A 700 -29.93 -16.66 17.79
N VAL A 701 -31.08 -16.17 18.24
CA VAL A 701 -31.34 -15.69 19.60
C VAL A 701 -32.66 -16.28 20.10
N ASP A 702 -32.92 -16.21 21.40
CA ASP A 702 -34.15 -16.77 22.00
C ASP A 702 -35.44 -16.16 21.43
N SER A 703 -35.33 -14.96 20.85
CA SER A 703 -36.45 -14.17 20.32
C SER A 703 -36.48 -14.12 18.79
N GLY A 704 -35.83 -15.07 18.11
CA GLY A 704 -35.81 -15.17 16.65
C GLY A 704 -34.39 -15.17 16.08
N TYR A 705 -34.18 -14.52 14.93
CA TYR A 705 -32.94 -14.58 14.17
C TYR A 705 -32.48 -13.18 13.80
N GLU A 706 -31.23 -12.87 14.10
CA GLU A 706 -30.59 -11.63 13.65
C GLU A 706 -29.89 -11.88 12.32
N LEU A 707 -30.22 -11.06 11.32
CA LEU A 707 -29.60 -11.08 10.01
C LEU A 707 -28.55 -9.98 9.94
N HIS A 708 -27.36 -10.37 9.49
CA HIS A 708 -26.18 -9.54 9.39
C HIS A 708 -25.60 -9.63 7.98
N VAL A 709 -25.10 -8.53 7.42
CA VAL A 709 -24.67 -8.49 6.00
C VAL A 709 -23.37 -7.72 5.80
N GLY A 710 -22.69 -8.03 4.68
CA GLY A 710 -21.53 -7.26 4.24
C GLY A 710 -20.23 -7.55 4.99
N GLY A 711 -20.07 -8.70 5.65
CA GLY A 711 -18.83 -9.04 6.34
C GLY A 711 -17.72 -9.56 5.42
N ASN A 712 -16.46 -9.44 5.85
CA ASN A 712 -15.31 -9.99 5.15
C ASN A 712 -14.18 -10.39 6.13
N GLY A 713 -13.92 -11.70 6.28
CA GLY A 713 -12.75 -12.22 7.00
C GLY A 713 -11.50 -12.40 6.13
N GLY A 714 -11.17 -11.43 5.26
CA GLY A 714 -10.07 -11.51 4.29
C GLY A 714 -8.89 -10.59 4.61
N VAL A 715 -8.20 -10.09 3.57
CA VAL A 715 -7.04 -9.16 3.68
C VAL A 715 -7.38 -7.93 4.53
N LYS A 716 -8.55 -7.34 4.30
CA LYS A 716 -9.16 -6.34 5.18
C LYS A 716 -10.30 -7.02 5.94
N VAL A 717 -10.18 -7.09 7.26
CA VAL A 717 -11.24 -7.61 8.12
C VAL A 717 -12.34 -6.56 8.22
N ARG A 718 -13.58 -6.94 7.96
CA ARG A 718 -14.75 -6.07 8.07
C ARG A 718 -15.88 -6.84 8.73
N ALA A 719 -16.35 -6.34 9.88
CA ALA A 719 -17.50 -6.89 10.58
C ALA A 719 -18.78 -6.60 9.79
N THR A 720 -19.76 -7.50 9.82
CA THR A 720 -21.08 -7.30 9.21
C THR A 720 -21.84 -6.14 9.84
N ASP A 721 -22.75 -5.53 9.08
CA ASP A 721 -23.78 -4.66 9.64
C ASP A 721 -25.02 -5.46 10.00
N PHE A 722 -25.73 -5.01 11.03
CA PHE A 722 -27.04 -5.53 11.37
C PHE A 722 -28.07 -5.11 10.30
N LEU A 723 -28.65 -6.08 9.60
CA LEU A 723 -29.71 -5.86 8.62
C LEU A 723 -31.05 -5.68 9.33
N CYS A 724 -31.55 -6.73 9.99
CA CYS A 724 -32.81 -6.76 10.71
C CYS A 724 -32.90 -8.00 11.60
N LYS A 725 -33.98 -8.08 12.38
CA LYS A 725 -34.36 -9.27 13.14
C LYS A 725 -35.66 -9.83 12.60
N VAL A 726 -35.74 -11.15 12.47
CA VAL A 726 -36.93 -11.88 12.00
C VAL A 726 -37.35 -12.94 13.01
N ALA A 727 -38.62 -13.34 12.99
CA ALA A 727 -39.19 -14.22 14.00
C ALA A 727 -39.11 -15.71 13.64
N SER A 728 -39.00 -16.05 12.35
CA SER A 728 -39.09 -17.42 11.85
C SER A 728 -38.04 -17.78 10.80
N GLU A 729 -37.74 -19.07 10.65
CA GLU A 729 -36.83 -19.56 9.59
C GLU A 729 -37.35 -19.25 8.18
N ALA A 730 -38.67 -19.28 7.99
CA ALA A 730 -39.29 -18.92 6.72
C ALA A 730 -38.93 -17.48 6.31
N GLU A 731 -38.90 -16.55 7.28
CA GLU A 731 -38.43 -15.19 7.04
C GLU A 731 -36.91 -15.14 6.81
N VAL A 732 -36.10 -15.95 7.51
CA VAL A 732 -34.65 -16.05 7.22
C VAL A 732 -34.42 -16.43 5.75
N HIS A 733 -35.15 -17.42 5.24
CA HIS A 733 -35.09 -17.85 3.83
C HIS A 733 -35.54 -16.76 2.86
N GLU A 734 -36.64 -16.07 3.14
CA GLU A 734 -37.16 -14.97 2.31
C GLU A 734 -36.18 -13.80 2.24
N TYR A 735 -35.69 -13.33 3.38
CA TYR A 735 -34.77 -12.19 3.46
C TYR A 735 -33.40 -12.53 2.86
N THR A 736 -32.92 -13.76 3.06
CA THR A 736 -31.67 -14.23 2.43
C THR A 736 -31.79 -14.23 0.90
N ALA A 737 -32.88 -14.78 0.36
CA ALA A 737 -33.14 -14.79 -1.07
C ALA A 737 -33.23 -13.37 -1.64
N ALA A 738 -33.96 -12.49 -0.97
CA ALA A 738 -34.12 -11.09 -1.39
C ALA A 738 -32.79 -10.32 -1.36
N PHE A 739 -32.00 -10.48 -0.30
CA PHE A 739 -30.68 -9.84 -0.19
C PHE A 739 -29.73 -10.32 -1.28
N ILE A 740 -29.63 -11.64 -1.49
CA ILE A 740 -28.74 -12.20 -2.52
C ILE A 740 -29.19 -11.72 -3.91
N GLN A 741 -30.50 -11.70 -4.19
CA GLN A 741 -30.99 -11.21 -5.47
C GLN A 741 -30.71 -9.72 -5.67
N TYR A 742 -30.92 -8.90 -4.65
CA TYR A 742 -30.63 -7.47 -4.73
C TYR A 742 -29.13 -7.22 -4.96
N TYR A 743 -28.25 -7.97 -4.28
CA TYR A 743 -26.82 -7.95 -4.53
C TYR A 743 -26.47 -8.37 -5.97
N ARG A 744 -27.06 -9.47 -6.48
CA ARG A 744 -26.87 -9.90 -7.88
C ARG A 744 -27.32 -8.86 -8.90
N GLU A 745 -28.38 -8.12 -8.59
CA GLU A 745 -28.97 -7.10 -9.44
C GLU A 745 -28.36 -5.70 -9.29
N THR A 746 -27.41 -5.46 -8.39
CA THR A 746 -26.91 -4.10 -8.16
C THR A 746 -25.40 -3.99 -7.96
N ALA A 747 -24.71 -5.10 -7.70
CA ALA A 747 -23.27 -5.12 -7.59
C ALA A 747 -22.58 -5.27 -8.94
N ARG A 748 -21.39 -4.69 -9.04
CA ARG A 748 -20.51 -4.80 -10.20
C ARG A 748 -19.82 -6.18 -10.18
N TYR A 749 -19.52 -6.74 -11.34
CA TYR A 749 -18.81 -8.02 -11.40
C TYR A 749 -17.45 -7.89 -10.72
N LEU A 750 -17.07 -8.88 -9.89
CA LEU A 750 -15.94 -8.87 -8.96
C LEU A 750 -16.06 -7.92 -7.75
N GLU A 751 -17.17 -7.22 -7.55
CA GLU A 751 -17.43 -6.47 -6.33
C GLU A 751 -17.83 -7.42 -5.20
N ARG A 752 -17.23 -7.28 -4.01
CA ARG A 752 -17.64 -8.04 -2.80
C ARG A 752 -18.83 -7.35 -2.13
N THR A 753 -19.58 -8.07 -1.32
CA THR A 753 -20.71 -7.51 -0.54
C THR A 753 -20.31 -6.32 0.34
N ALA A 754 -19.15 -6.37 1.00
CA ALA A 754 -18.65 -5.29 1.86
C ALA A 754 -18.47 -3.94 1.09
N PRO A 755 -17.60 -3.85 0.05
CA PRO A 755 -17.51 -2.67 -0.81
C PRO A 755 -18.82 -2.30 -1.51
N TRP A 756 -19.65 -3.28 -1.88
CA TRP A 756 -20.96 -3.01 -2.48
C TRP A 756 -21.87 -2.25 -1.50
N ILE A 757 -21.98 -2.69 -0.25
CA ILE A 757 -22.76 -1.98 0.78
C ILE A 757 -22.17 -0.61 1.07
N GLU A 758 -20.85 -0.47 1.09
CA GLU A 758 -20.18 0.83 1.24
C GLU A 758 -20.53 1.78 0.08
N ARG A 759 -20.63 1.26 -1.15
CA ARG A 759 -21.00 2.04 -2.35
C ARG A 759 -22.48 2.39 -2.42
N VAL A 760 -23.38 1.42 -2.21
CA VAL A 760 -24.83 1.65 -2.37
C VAL A 760 -25.49 2.19 -1.11
N GLY A 761 -24.82 2.07 0.04
CA GLY A 761 -25.31 2.46 1.35
C GLY A 761 -26.21 1.40 2.00
N LEU A 762 -25.94 1.08 3.26
CA LEU A 762 -26.74 0.14 4.06
C LEU A 762 -28.21 0.59 4.15
N SER A 763 -28.47 1.89 4.25
CA SER A 763 -29.84 2.43 4.32
C SER A 763 -30.67 2.06 3.09
N LEU A 764 -30.09 2.12 1.89
CA LEU A 764 -30.78 1.72 0.67
C LEU A 764 -31.04 0.21 0.64
N VAL A 765 -30.08 -0.59 1.11
CA VAL A 765 -30.26 -2.04 1.24
C VAL A 765 -31.41 -2.35 2.20
N LYS A 766 -31.48 -1.68 3.36
CA LYS A 766 -32.59 -1.81 4.31
C LYS A 766 -33.91 -1.37 3.71
N GLN A 767 -33.92 -0.25 2.98
CA GLN A 767 -35.13 0.22 2.30
C GLN A 767 -35.68 -0.84 1.34
N LYS A 768 -34.81 -1.47 0.53
CA LYS A 768 -35.22 -2.43 -0.52
C LYS A 768 -35.50 -3.83 -0.01
N VAL A 769 -34.79 -4.28 1.03
CA VAL A 769 -34.89 -5.66 1.53
C VAL A 769 -35.76 -5.74 2.78
N VAL A 770 -35.70 -4.75 3.68
CA VAL A 770 -36.38 -4.81 4.99
C VAL A 770 -37.70 -4.03 4.94
N GLU A 771 -37.66 -2.76 4.54
CA GLU A 771 -38.78 -1.83 4.65
C GLU A 771 -39.82 -2.03 3.52
N ASP A 772 -39.36 -2.34 2.30
CA ASP A 772 -40.23 -2.66 1.16
C ASP A 772 -40.62 -4.15 1.15
N GLU A 773 -41.67 -4.50 1.91
CA GLU A 773 -42.16 -5.88 1.99
C GLU A 773 -42.55 -6.46 0.62
N VAL A 774 -43.24 -5.66 -0.21
CA VAL A 774 -43.70 -6.12 -1.53
C VAL A 774 -42.51 -6.36 -2.45
N GLY A 775 -41.58 -5.40 -2.51
CA GLY A 775 -40.34 -5.52 -3.27
C GLY A 775 -39.46 -6.68 -2.80
N ARG A 776 -39.32 -6.89 -1.49
CA ARG A 776 -38.61 -8.04 -0.90
C ARG A 776 -39.18 -9.36 -1.42
N LYS A 777 -40.50 -9.55 -1.38
CA LYS A 777 -41.14 -10.78 -1.86
C LYS A 777 -40.95 -10.99 -3.36
N VAL A 778 -40.93 -9.92 -4.16
CA VAL A 778 -40.61 -9.99 -5.59
C VAL A 778 -39.15 -10.37 -5.84
N LEU A 779 -38.21 -9.80 -5.08
CA LEU A 779 -36.79 -10.18 -5.13
C LEU A 779 -36.60 -11.66 -4.76
N ALA A 780 -37.21 -12.12 -3.67
CA ALA A 780 -37.13 -13.52 -3.24
C ALA A 780 -37.73 -14.50 -4.27
N ARG A 781 -38.82 -14.12 -4.94
CA ARG A 781 -39.41 -14.93 -6.02
C ARG A 781 -38.48 -15.03 -7.24
N ARG A 782 -37.95 -13.89 -7.72
CA ARG A 782 -36.99 -13.86 -8.84
C ARG A 782 -35.73 -14.66 -8.52
N PHE A 783 -35.28 -14.62 -7.26
CA PHE A 783 -34.19 -15.48 -6.80
C PHE A 783 -34.52 -16.96 -7.01
N ALA A 784 -35.68 -17.41 -6.53
CA ALA A 784 -36.12 -18.79 -6.63
C ALA A 784 -36.30 -19.26 -8.08
N GLU A 785 -36.89 -18.42 -8.94
CA GLU A 785 -37.02 -18.68 -10.38
C GLU A 785 -35.65 -18.87 -11.03
N SER A 786 -34.69 -17.99 -10.74
CA SER A 786 -33.34 -18.08 -11.32
C SER A 786 -32.57 -19.34 -10.89
N GLN A 787 -32.89 -19.94 -9.73
CA GLN A 787 -32.19 -21.16 -9.27
C GLN A 787 -32.54 -22.39 -10.11
N GLN A 788 -33.71 -22.40 -10.77
CA GLN A 788 -34.14 -23.51 -11.63
C GLN A 788 -33.18 -23.74 -12.81
N TYR A 789 -32.39 -22.73 -13.17
CA TYR A 789 -31.42 -22.76 -14.27
C TYR A 789 -29.95 -22.77 -13.80
N ALA A 790 -29.71 -22.62 -12.50
CA ALA A 790 -28.36 -22.49 -11.93
C ALA A 790 -27.93 -23.71 -11.09
N GLN A 791 -28.90 -24.45 -10.53
CA GLN A 791 -28.65 -25.60 -9.65
C GLN A 791 -28.48 -26.91 -10.42
N HIS A 792 -27.62 -26.90 -11.43
CA HIS A 792 -27.15 -28.09 -12.13
C HIS A 792 -25.76 -28.47 -11.62
N ASP A 793 -25.49 -29.75 -11.39
CA ASP A 793 -24.18 -30.18 -10.92
C ASP A 793 -23.19 -30.28 -12.10
N PRO A 794 -22.22 -29.35 -12.22
CA PRO A 794 -21.30 -29.38 -13.35
C PRO A 794 -20.37 -30.60 -13.31
N TRP A 795 -20.19 -31.24 -12.15
CA TRP A 795 -19.36 -32.44 -12.04
C TRP A 795 -19.97 -33.63 -12.78
N LEU A 796 -21.28 -33.82 -12.69
CA LEU A 796 -21.99 -34.89 -13.39
C LEU A 796 -21.87 -34.73 -14.92
N GLU A 797 -22.16 -33.54 -15.44
CA GLU A 797 -22.09 -33.24 -16.89
C GLU A 797 -20.69 -33.47 -17.48
N ARG A 798 -19.66 -33.10 -16.72
CA ARG A 798 -18.25 -33.29 -17.13
C ARG A 798 -17.83 -34.74 -17.06
N ALA A 799 -18.28 -35.48 -16.05
CA ALA A 799 -18.02 -36.91 -15.90
C ALA A 799 -18.68 -37.73 -17.04
N GLU A 800 -19.82 -37.27 -17.56
CA GLU A 800 -20.54 -37.88 -18.70
C GLU A 800 -19.94 -37.56 -20.08
N GLY A 801 -18.94 -36.66 -20.15
CA GLY A 801 -18.13 -36.42 -21.35
C GLY A 801 -18.23 -35.03 -21.97
N THR A 802 -18.98 -34.10 -21.37
CA THR A 802 -19.11 -32.73 -21.85
C THR A 802 -17.75 -32.00 -21.80
N ASP A 803 -17.31 -31.45 -22.94
CA ASP A 803 -15.96 -30.89 -23.18
C ASP A 803 -14.79 -31.81 -22.77
N ALA A 804 -14.91 -33.14 -22.98
CA ALA A 804 -13.85 -34.09 -22.66
C ALA A 804 -12.47 -33.74 -23.25
N ASN A 805 -12.43 -33.01 -24.37
CA ASN A 805 -11.20 -32.53 -25.00
C ASN A 805 -10.39 -31.56 -24.11
N GLU A 806 -11.03 -30.85 -23.17
CA GLU A 806 -10.35 -29.91 -22.27
C GLU A 806 -9.45 -30.61 -21.21
N TYR A 807 -9.75 -31.87 -20.91
CA TYR A 807 -9.07 -32.65 -19.88
C TYR A 807 -8.05 -33.66 -20.46
N ARG A 808 -7.99 -33.79 -21.79
CA ARG A 808 -7.00 -34.64 -22.46
C ARG A 808 -5.63 -33.98 -22.44
N PRO A 809 -4.55 -34.69 -22.04
CA PRO A 809 -3.19 -34.20 -22.21
C PRO A 809 -2.91 -33.92 -23.69
N LEU A 810 -2.28 -32.79 -24.00
CA LEU A 810 -1.81 -32.52 -25.36
C LEU A 810 -0.73 -33.55 -25.72
N ASN A 811 -0.85 -34.18 -26.88
CA ASN A 811 0.19 -35.08 -27.39
C ASN A 811 1.52 -34.33 -27.47
N ARG A 812 2.56 -34.83 -26.82
CA ARG A 812 3.93 -34.33 -27.03
C ARG A 812 4.30 -34.65 -28.48
N ILE A 813 4.31 -33.64 -29.34
CA ILE A 813 4.93 -33.75 -30.65
C ILE A 813 6.43 -33.90 -30.35
N SER A 814 6.97 -35.10 -30.59
CA SER A 814 8.41 -35.34 -30.54
C SER A 814 9.09 -34.37 -31.50
N ALA A 815 9.96 -33.52 -30.96
CA ALA A 815 10.85 -32.64 -31.72
C ALA A 815 11.90 -33.46 -32.49
#